data_AF-A0A519URG8-F1
#
_entry.id   AF-A0A519URG8-F1
#
_cell.length_a   1.000
_cell.length_b   1.000
_cell.length_c   1.000
_cell.angle_alpha   90.00
_cell.angle_beta   90.00
_cell.angle_gamma   90.00
#
_symmetry.space_group_name_H-M   'P 1'
#
loop_
_entity.id
_entity.type
_entity.pdbx_description
1 polymer ?
#
loop_
_entity_poly.entity_id
_entity_poly.type
_entity_poly.pdbx_seq_one_letter_code
_entity_poly.pdbx_strand_id
1 'polypeptide(L)'
;MDFSIHQYVLDSNLETKIITNHRRYLNWPLVYLLEDRNLKEDTKVEAYIGETTDVLNRIKTHQKTIKKQRLNTVNIILSNLFNKSAALDLEANLIRYIAADGKYSLQNGNLGISNHQYYQKEKVYEELFKDIWSELRKQGIAKHSLNHINNSDLFKYSPYKSLSKEQIIGLKTILNCLLDDQAQVSLIQGGAGTGKSILAIFLFKLLKTNLNDFNYADFDEEDEELFSLLKEVKAKYGELNIALVIPMSSFRKTISNVFKNIKGLSNKMVIGPSEIVSQKYDLLIVDEGHRLRRRVNLGSYFATFDKNCLKLGLDKMTASELDWVQLQSNKSIIFYDQCQSIKPSDVTPQSFAHLKNLATTRNEKLITQFRVRGGNQYVELVHHLFDGKKLPIPNSQRFGLYDFKLFDDLSLMVLKIREKDSQIGLCRMVAGFAWEWISNKNPEAFDIEIGETKLKWNSTTVDWVNSPNASMEVGCIHTTQGYDLNYTGVIIGPELDYDFENNKFIINKQNYKDKNGKNSITDEKVLLDYVINIYKTILLRGIEGTYIYVCNPNLRKYLSNYIPNFTTVNKEQGLEFLSSPTITSVPFYDISIAAGSFSEVQAAGDLKYIEIPDITNHKNYFACKIFGESMNKVIPNGSICLFKKYSGGSRNGLITLVESSEIYDTDLGSNYTIKEYSSIKQFDEEGWRHQEIILKPLSTHPYEPIILRDDETKNFRVLGIFEKVLKFI
;
A
#
# COMPACT_ATOMS: atom_id res chain seq x y z
N MET A 1 8.29 25.42 10.73
CA MET A 1 8.46 24.12 10.06
C MET A 1 9.86 23.66 10.39
N ASP A 2 10.06 22.39 10.68
CA ASP A 2 11.38 21.86 10.99
C ASP A 2 12.23 21.63 9.74
N PHE A 3 11.74 22.02 8.56
CA PHE A 3 12.43 22.00 7.28
C PHE A 3 12.08 23.22 6.41
N SER A 4 12.84 23.42 5.34
CA SER A 4 12.57 24.36 4.25
C SER A 4 13.01 23.79 2.90
N ILE A 5 12.35 24.20 1.81
CA ILE A 5 12.68 23.79 0.44
C ILE A 5 12.98 25.04 -0.38
N HIS A 6 14.18 25.12 -0.95
CA HIS A 6 14.65 26.28 -1.71
C HIS A 6 15.02 25.90 -3.14
N GLN A 7 14.45 26.61 -4.10
CA GLN A 7 14.68 26.39 -5.52
C GLN A 7 15.71 27.38 -6.07
N TYR A 8 16.65 26.88 -6.85
CA TYR A 8 17.66 27.66 -7.53
C TYR A 8 17.85 27.20 -8.98
N VAL A 9 18.20 28.15 -9.86
CA VAL A 9 18.66 27.84 -11.22
C VAL A 9 20.15 27.48 -11.16
N LEU A 10 20.56 26.47 -11.92
CA LEU A 10 21.96 26.06 -12.09
C LEU A 10 22.69 27.06 -13.00
N ASP A 11 22.95 28.24 -12.45
CA ASP A 11 23.70 29.34 -13.08
C ASP A 11 25.08 29.55 -12.42
N SER A 12 25.90 30.44 -12.99
CA SER A 12 27.21 30.79 -12.43
C SER A 12 27.15 31.48 -11.06
N ASN A 13 25.98 31.98 -10.65
CA ASN A 13 25.77 32.67 -9.38
C ASN A 13 25.25 31.74 -8.28
N LEU A 14 24.97 30.47 -8.58
CA LEU A 14 24.39 29.50 -7.65
C LEU A 14 25.24 29.34 -6.38
N GLU A 15 26.55 29.21 -6.53
CA GLU A 15 27.48 29.04 -5.41
C GLU A 15 27.38 30.23 -4.44
N THR A 16 27.43 31.46 -4.97
CA THR A 16 27.28 32.68 -4.18
C THR A 16 25.92 32.75 -3.48
N LYS A 17 24.83 32.41 -4.19
CA LYS A 17 23.47 32.39 -3.62
C LYS A 17 23.37 31.39 -2.45
N ILE A 18 23.91 30.18 -2.59
CA ILE A 18 23.89 29.17 -1.53
C ILE A 18 24.74 29.61 -0.33
N ILE A 19 25.94 30.16 -0.55
CA ILE A 19 26.81 30.64 0.53
C ILE A 19 26.13 31.77 1.31
N THR A 20 25.52 32.73 0.62
CA THR A 20 24.85 33.86 1.26
C THR A 20 23.59 33.43 2.02
N ASN A 21 22.73 32.62 1.39
CA ASN A 21 21.42 32.30 1.95
C ASN A 21 21.45 31.14 2.96
N HIS A 22 22.43 30.24 2.86
CA HIS A 22 22.44 28.96 3.58
C HIS A 22 23.79 28.61 4.21
N ARG A 23 24.56 29.62 4.65
CA ARG A 23 25.91 29.45 5.24
C ARG A 23 26.00 28.35 6.31
N ARG A 24 24.97 28.18 7.14
CA ARG A 24 24.93 27.18 8.23
C ARG A 24 24.79 25.74 7.72
N TYR A 25 24.35 25.54 6.48
CA TYR A 25 24.07 24.23 5.90
C TYR A 25 25.11 23.77 4.88
N LEU A 26 26.19 24.52 4.68
CA LEU A 26 27.22 24.19 3.68
C LEU A 26 27.86 22.81 3.92
N ASN A 27 28.07 22.47 5.21
CA ASN A 27 28.65 21.21 5.67
C ASN A 27 27.63 20.37 6.48
N TRP A 28 26.33 20.52 6.20
CA TRP A 28 25.25 19.86 6.93
C TRP A 28 24.58 18.80 6.05
N PRO A 29 24.15 17.64 6.60
CA PRO A 29 23.39 16.66 5.83
C PRO A 29 22.12 17.27 5.23
N LEU A 30 21.97 17.16 3.91
CA LEU A 30 20.79 17.65 3.20
C LEU A 30 20.44 16.75 2.02
N VAL A 31 19.24 16.96 1.47
CA VAL A 31 18.75 16.26 0.28
C VAL A 31 18.41 17.28 -0.79
N TYR A 32 18.69 16.97 -2.05
CA TYR A 32 18.41 17.85 -3.17
C TYR A 32 17.79 17.09 -4.35
N LEU A 33 16.99 17.80 -5.15
CA LEU A 33 16.38 17.31 -6.38
C LEU A 33 16.80 18.23 -7.54
N LEU A 34 17.49 17.66 -8.52
CA LEU A 34 17.82 18.30 -9.78
C LEU A 34 16.75 17.96 -10.81
N GLU A 35 16.28 18.93 -11.58
CA GLU A 35 15.28 18.73 -12.64
C GLU A 35 15.58 19.56 -13.90
N ASP A 36 15.10 19.09 -15.05
CA ASP A 36 15.13 19.83 -16.32
C ASP A 36 13.78 20.50 -16.60
N ARG A 37 13.68 21.82 -16.36
CA ARG A 37 12.46 22.59 -16.64
C ARG A 37 12.31 23.08 -18.08
N ASN A 38 13.24 22.78 -18.99
CA ASN A 38 13.21 23.31 -20.37
C ASN A 38 12.45 22.41 -21.36
N LEU A 39 11.76 21.36 -20.90
CA LEU A 39 11.08 20.39 -21.76
C LEU A 39 9.66 20.86 -22.14
N LYS A 40 9.25 20.54 -23.38
CA LYS A 40 7.87 20.75 -23.88
C LYS A 40 6.88 19.87 -23.09
N GLU A 41 5.62 20.31 -22.99
CA GLU A 41 4.53 19.72 -22.18
C GLU A 41 4.32 18.20 -22.34
N ASP A 42 4.73 17.60 -23.46
CA ASP A 42 4.54 16.16 -23.75
C ASP A 42 5.73 15.24 -23.44
N THR A 43 6.82 15.74 -22.85
CA THR A 43 8.01 14.94 -22.52
C THR A 43 8.18 14.78 -21.01
N LYS A 44 8.35 13.53 -20.51
CA LYS A 44 8.64 13.29 -19.09
C LYS A 44 9.92 14.01 -18.68
N VAL A 45 9.81 14.84 -17.64
CA VAL A 45 10.94 15.61 -17.10
C VAL A 45 11.95 14.66 -16.46
N GLU A 46 13.23 14.78 -16.82
CA GLU A 46 14.28 14.04 -16.13
C GLU A 46 14.59 14.69 -14.78
N ALA A 47 14.78 13.88 -13.76
CA ALA A 47 15.21 14.35 -12.44
C ALA A 47 16.28 13.45 -11.83
N TYR A 48 17.05 14.01 -10.90
CA TYR A 48 18.04 13.31 -10.10
C TYR A 48 17.85 13.72 -8.64
N ILE A 49 17.82 12.75 -7.73
CA ILE A 49 17.69 13.00 -6.29
C ILE A 49 18.98 12.58 -5.63
N GLY A 50 19.50 13.36 -4.70
CA GLY A 50 20.73 13.02 -4.01
C GLY A 50 20.76 13.55 -2.60
N GLU A 51 21.47 12.86 -1.71
CA GLU A 51 21.91 13.47 -0.45
C GLU A 51 23.35 13.98 -0.57
N THR A 52 23.72 14.90 0.32
CA THR A 52 25.12 15.27 0.54
C THR A 52 25.32 15.95 1.89
N THR A 53 26.53 15.89 2.40
CA THR A 53 27.01 16.73 3.51
C THR A 53 27.85 17.91 3.03
N ASP A 54 28.17 18.00 1.74
CA ASP A 54 28.95 19.08 1.13
C ASP A 54 28.30 19.50 -0.19
N VAL A 55 27.38 20.46 -0.06
CA VAL A 55 26.51 20.89 -1.16
C VAL A 55 27.28 21.55 -2.30
N LEU A 56 28.35 22.30 -1.99
CA LEU A 56 29.11 23.03 -3.00
C LEU A 56 29.92 22.08 -3.87
N ASN A 57 30.65 21.14 -3.26
CA ASN A 57 31.42 20.16 -4.02
C ASN A 57 30.49 19.21 -4.80
N ARG A 58 29.35 18.83 -4.22
CA ARG A 58 28.38 17.99 -4.91
C ARG A 58 27.82 18.66 -6.17
N ILE A 59 27.42 19.93 -6.08
CA ILE A 59 26.91 20.69 -7.25
C ILE A 59 27.99 20.85 -8.32
N LYS A 60 29.24 21.20 -7.95
CA LYS A 60 30.37 21.30 -8.89
C LYS A 60 30.62 19.98 -9.63
N THR A 61 30.47 18.86 -8.93
CA THR A 61 30.63 17.52 -9.52
C THR A 61 29.55 17.22 -10.55
N HIS A 62 28.29 17.61 -10.29
CA HIS A 62 27.20 17.39 -11.27
C HIS A 62 27.33 18.26 -12.51
N GLN A 63 27.83 19.50 -12.40
CA GLN A 63 28.08 20.38 -13.56
C GLN A 63 29.14 19.81 -14.53
N LYS A 64 30.05 18.96 -14.03
CA LYS A 64 31.10 18.31 -14.84
C LYS A 64 30.62 17.06 -15.59
N THR A 65 29.46 16.49 -15.27
CA THR A 65 28.98 15.23 -15.86
C THR A 65 28.06 15.49 -17.07
N ILE A 66 28.44 15.04 -18.26
CA ILE A 66 27.72 15.27 -19.54
C ILE A 66 26.21 14.92 -19.47
N LYS A 67 25.85 13.80 -18.82
CA LYS A 67 24.43 13.39 -18.63
C LYS A 67 23.60 14.35 -17.76
N LYS A 68 24.25 15.11 -16.87
CA LYS A 68 23.60 15.96 -15.86
C LYS A 68 23.60 17.45 -16.20
N GLN A 69 24.34 17.85 -17.23
CA GLN A 69 24.32 19.22 -17.77
C GLN A 69 22.96 19.67 -18.32
N ARG A 70 22.05 18.73 -18.58
CA ARG A 70 20.67 19.02 -19.02
C ARG A 70 19.76 19.44 -17.86
N LEU A 71 20.12 19.14 -16.62
CA LEU A 71 19.35 19.55 -15.44
C LEU A 71 19.68 21.02 -15.15
N ASN A 72 18.66 21.88 -15.10
CA ASN A 72 18.83 23.34 -15.04
C ASN A 72 18.34 23.95 -13.73
N THR A 73 17.66 23.17 -12.88
CA THR A 73 17.09 23.62 -11.62
C THR A 73 17.50 22.66 -10.50
N VAL A 74 17.78 23.20 -9.32
CA VAL A 74 18.03 22.45 -8.08
C VAL A 74 17.05 22.88 -6.99
N ASN A 75 16.40 21.92 -6.36
CA ASN A 75 15.57 22.10 -5.18
C ASN A 75 16.32 21.52 -3.99
N ILE A 76 16.69 22.35 -3.01
CA ILE A 76 17.44 21.95 -1.83
C ILE A 76 16.49 21.86 -0.64
N ILE A 77 16.46 20.70 0.02
CA ILE A 77 15.65 20.42 1.21
C ILE A 77 16.58 20.49 2.42
N LEU A 78 16.31 21.45 3.31
CA LEU A 78 17.10 21.73 4.50
C LEU A 78 16.28 21.42 5.76
N SER A 79 16.91 20.89 6.80
CA SER A 79 16.29 20.72 8.12
C SER A 79 17.36 20.65 9.20
N ASN A 80 17.11 21.30 10.34
CA ASN A 80 17.95 21.17 11.54
C ASN A 80 17.87 19.77 12.17
N LEU A 81 16.88 18.95 11.78
CA LEU A 81 16.73 17.59 12.26
C LEU A 81 17.53 16.58 11.44
N PHE A 82 18.07 16.96 10.28
CA PHE A 82 18.81 16.03 9.43
C PHE A 82 20.16 15.66 10.04
N ASN A 83 20.33 14.36 10.28
CA ASN A 83 21.62 13.71 10.39
C ASN A 83 21.87 12.90 9.10
N LYS A 84 23.06 12.32 8.94
CA LYS A 84 23.42 11.56 7.73
C LYS A 84 22.44 10.43 7.44
N SER A 85 22.04 9.66 8.45
CA SER A 85 21.08 8.57 8.30
C SER A 85 19.69 9.05 7.87
N ALA A 86 19.22 10.17 8.44
CA ALA A 86 17.95 10.79 8.06
C ALA A 86 17.96 11.33 6.62
N ALA A 87 19.07 11.93 6.18
CA ALA A 87 19.22 12.40 4.80
C ALA A 87 19.22 11.23 3.80
N LEU A 88 19.92 10.14 4.09
CA LEU A 88 19.93 8.92 3.28
C LEU A 88 18.54 8.27 3.19
N ASP A 89 17.81 8.18 4.31
CA ASP A 89 16.45 7.62 4.33
C ASP A 89 15.45 8.52 3.60
N LEU A 90 15.58 9.85 3.75
CA LEU A 90 14.77 10.82 3.00
C LEU A 90 15.04 10.72 1.49
N GLU A 91 16.31 10.63 1.07
CA GLU A 91 16.68 10.43 -0.33
C GLU A 91 16.06 9.14 -0.89
N ALA A 92 16.22 8.02 -0.18
CA ALA A 92 15.66 6.73 -0.59
C ALA A 92 14.12 6.79 -0.72
N ASN A 93 13.45 7.43 0.24
CA ASN A 93 12.01 7.65 0.20
C ASN A 93 11.61 8.55 -0.99
N LEU A 94 12.31 9.66 -1.22
CA LEU A 94 12.01 10.55 -2.34
C LEU A 94 12.22 9.86 -3.69
N ILE A 95 13.29 9.08 -3.88
CA ILE A 95 13.49 8.27 -5.09
C ILE A 95 12.31 7.33 -5.29
N ARG A 96 11.92 6.60 -4.24
CA ARG A 96 10.83 5.63 -4.30
C ARG A 96 9.48 6.27 -4.65
N TYR A 97 9.11 7.36 -3.96
CA TYR A 97 7.81 8.01 -4.15
C TYR A 97 7.76 8.87 -5.42
N ILE A 98 8.84 9.59 -5.78
CA ILE A 98 8.89 10.39 -7.02
C ILE A 98 8.89 9.50 -8.26
N ALA A 99 9.60 8.37 -8.24
CA ALA A 99 9.53 7.39 -9.32
C ALA A 99 8.10 6.87 -9.53
N ALA A 100 7.34 6.68 -8.45
CA ALA A 100 5.99 6.17 -8.48
C ALA A 100 4.92 7.25 -8.76
N ASP A 101 5.21 8.54 -8.53
CA ASP A 101 4.33 9.65 -8.86
C ASP A 101 4.11 9.79 -10.38
N GLY A 102 5.05 9.27 -11.18
CA GLY A 102 4.97 9.18 -12.64
C GLY A 102 5.27 10.48 -13.39
N LYS A 103 5.46 11.60 -12.67
CA LYS A 103 5.81 12.91 -13.24
C LYS A 103 7.23 12.95 -13.81
N TYR A 104 8.19 12.34 -13.13
CA TYR A 104 9.60 12.37 -13.52
C TYR A 104 10.10 11.02 -14.02
N SER A 105 11.12 11.07 -14.89
CA SER A 105 11.99 9.95 -15.19
C SER A 105 13.28 10.10 -14.40
N LEU A 106 13.43 9.35 -13.30
CA LEU A 106 14.62 9.46 -12.46
C LEU A 106 15.86 8.91 -13.15
N GLN A 107 16.94 9.70 -13.14
CA GLN A 107 18.25 9.30 -13.66
C GLN A 107 18.95 8.33 -12.73
N ASN A 108 18.83 8.54 -11.42
CA ASN A 108 19.33 7.61 -10.42
C ASN A 108 18.18 6.76 -9.86
N GLY A 109 18.47 5.48 -9.69
CA GLY A 109 17.72 4.62 -8.80
C GLY A 109 18.66 4.21 -7.70
N ASN A 110 18.20 4.27 -6.45
CA ASN A 110 18.82 3.41 -5.44
C ASN A 110 18.65 1.98 -5.94
N LEU A 111 19.63 1.14 -5.63
CA LEU A 111 19.55 -0.30 -5.87
C LEU A 111 18.36 -0.95 -5.15
N GLY A 112 17.44 -0.23 -4.52
CA GLY A 112 16.41 -0.83 -3.68
C GLY A 112 17.03 -1.69 -2.59
N ILE A 113 18.27 -1.43 -2.15
CA ILE A 113 18.94 -2.19 -1.09
C ILE A 113 19.00 -1.38 0.22
N SER A 114 18.84 -0.06 0.16
CA SER A 114 18.88 0.77 1.37
C SER A 114 17.64 0.57 2.25
N ASN A 115 17.82 -0.10 3.39
CA ASN A 115 16.85 -0.15 4.49
C ASN A 115 17.54 0.13 5.83
N HIS A 116 17.72 1.42 6.13
CA HIS A 116 18.41 1.85 7.35
C HIS A 116 17.43 2.00 8.51
N GLN A 117 17.68 1.30 9.62
CA GLN A 117 17.03 1.57 10.91
C GLN A 117 17.89 2.58 11.67
N TYR A 118 17.27 3.64 12.19
CA TYR A 118 17.99 4.69 12.92
C TYR A 118 17.09 5.37 13.96
N TYR A 119 17.73 6.07 14.90
CA TYR A 119 17.06 6.70 16.03
C TYR A 119 15.97 7.67 15.57
N GLN A 120 14.79 7.57 16.20
CA GLN A 120 13.59 8.40 15.96
C GLN A 120 12.95 8.33 14.56
N LYS A 121 13.34 7.35 13.72
CA LYS A 121 12.77 7.15 12.37
C LYS A 121 11.23 7.25 12.33
N GLU A 122 10.54 6.42 13.11
CA GLU A 122 9.07 6.37 13.14
C GLU A 122 8.42 7.60 13.80
N LYS A 123 9.00 8.11 14.90
CA LYS A 123 8.37 9.17 15.71
C LYS A 123 8.53 10.57 15.14
N VAL A 124 9.61 10.81 14.39
CA VAL A 124 10.00 12.16 13.94
C VAL A 124 10.10 12.21 12.43
N TYR A 125 10.85 11.29 11.82
CA TYR A 125 11.19 11.40 10.39
C TYR A 125 10.07 10.93 9.45
N GLU A 126 9.19 10.01 9.87
CA GLU A 126 8.01 9.65 9.08
C GLU A 126 7.01 10.81 8.96
N GLU A 127 6.72 11.51 10.05
CA GLU A 127 5.88 12.72 10.03
C GLU A 127 6.56 13.84 9.23
N LEU A 128 7.87 14.06 9.44
CA LEU A 128 8.64 15.02 8.65
C LEU A 128 8.59 14.72 7.15
N PHE A 129 8.66 13.45 6.75
CA PHE A 129 8.54 13.05 5.34
C PHE A 129 7.15 13.36 4.78
N LYS A 130 6.07 13.12 5.54
CA LYS A 130 4.71 13.48 5.12
C LYS A 130 4.58 14.99 4.89
N ASP A 131 5.16 15.79 5.77
CA ASP A 131 5.15 17.25 5.64
C ASP A 131 5.98 17.72 4.45
N ILE A 132 7.19 17.18 4.26
CA ILE A 132 8.05 17.45 3.09
C ILE A 132 7.30 17.09 1.80
N TRP A 133 6.65 15.92 1.74
CA TRP A 133 5.89 15.50 0.57
C TRP A 133 4.73 16.44 0.27
N SER A 134 3.99 16.88 1.30
CA SER A 134 2.91 17.85 1.16
C SER A 134 3.41 19.17 0.57
N GLU A 135 4.58 19.63 1.02
CA GLU A 135 5.19 20.86 0.49
C GLU A 135 5.70 20.69 -0.94
N LEU A 136 6.33 19.57 -1.27
CA LEU A 136 6.73 19.23 -2.65
C LEU A 136 5.52 19.22 -3.59
N ARG A 137 4.34 18.79 -3.14
CA ARG A 137 3.10 18.86 -3.92
C ARG A 137 2.64 20.29 -4.16
N LYS A 138 2.69 21.15 -3.13
CA LYS A 138 2.32 22.58 -3.27
C LYS A 138 3.24 23.32 -4.23
N GLN A 139 4.53 23.00 -4.22
CA GLN A 139 5.51 23.57 -5.17
C GLN A 139 5.39 22.96 -6.58
N GLY A 140 4.41 22.08 -6.80
CA GLY A 140 4.17 21.41 -8.06
C GLY A 140 5.24 20.38 -8.41
N ILE A 141 6.19 20.07 -7.53
CA ILE A 141 7.21 19.03 -7.74
C ILE A 141 6.55 17.66 -7.74
N ALA A 142 5.68 17.33 -6.79
CA ALA A 142 4.91 16.09 -6.80
C ALA A 142 3.44 16.32 -7.22
N LYS A 143 2.82 15.35 -7.89
CA LYS A 143 1.41 15.45 -8.31
C LYS A 143 0.45 14.82 -7.30
N HIS A 144 0.72 13.57 -6.90
CA HIS A 144 -0.22 12.76 -6.15
C HIS A 144 0.08 12.74 -4.64
N SER A 145 -0.95 12.44 -3.83
CA SER A 145 -0.79 12.24 -2.39
C SER A 145 -0.05 10.92 -2.09
N LEU A 146 0.53 10.80 -0.89
CA LEU A 146 1.17 9.55 -0.45
C LEU A 146 0.18 8.38 -0.49
N ASN A 147 -1.05 8.56 -0.04
CA ASN A 147 -2.09 7.51 -0.08
C ASN A 147 -2.38 7.04 -1.51
N HIS A 148 -2.47 7.98 -2.46
CA HIS A 148 -2.66 7.63 -3.87
C HIS A 148 -1.48 6.83 -4.42
N ILE A 149 -0.24 7.26 -4.13
CA ILE A 149 0.96 6.57 -4.59
C ILE A 149 1.08 5.18 -3.96
N ASN A 150 0.88 5.07 -2.65
CA ASN A 150 0.91 3.79 -1.91
C ASN A 150 -0.07 2.76 -2.50
N ASN A 151 -1.21 3.22 -2.98
CA ASN A 151 -2.21 2.39 -3.62
C ASN A 151 -1.91 2.09 -5.11
N SER A 152 -1.01 2.83 -5.75
CA SER A 152 -0.67 2.61 -7.16
C SER A 152 0.13 1.32 -7.38
N ASP A 153 -0.17 0.63 -8.49
CA ASP A 153 0.60 -0.54 -8.91
C ASP A 153 2.08 -0.21 -9.16
N LEU A 154 2.36 1.00 -9.68
CA LEU A 154 3.73 1.47 -9.93
C LEU A 154 4.55 1.52 -8.65
N PHE A 155 3.95 1.92 -7.52
CA PHE A 155 4.62 1.91 -6.23
C PHE A 155 4.72 0.48 -5.68
N LYS A 156 3.62 -0.29 -5.72
CA LYS A 156 3.56 -1.63 -5.14
C LYS A 156 4.56 -2.61 -5.75
N TYR A 157 4.74 -2.55 -7.06
CA TYR A 157 5.65 -3.41 -7.82
C TYR A 157 6.91 -2.68 -8.30
N SER A 158 7.21 -1.52 -7.70
CA SER A 158 8.38 -0.73 -8.06
C SER A 158 9.67 -1.48 -7.76
N PRO A 159 10.67 -1.50 -8.68
CA PRO A 159 12.01 -2.00 -8.38
C PRO A 159 12.77 -1.09 -7.39
N TYR A 160 12.27 0.10 -7.08
CA TYR A 160 12.87 1.02 -6.12
C TYR A 160 12.43 0.77 -4.68
N LYS A 161 11.62 -0.29 -4.44
CA LYS A 161 11.34 -0.76 -3.09
C LYS A 161 12.59 -1.39 -2.49
N SER A 162 12.85 -1.07 -1.22
CA SER A 162 13.91 -1.72 -0.45
C SER A 162 13.63 -3.21 -0.31
N LEU A 163 14.60 -4.04 -0.68
CA LEU A 163 14.59 -5.47 -0.48
C LEU A 163 14.99 -5.80 0.96
N SER A 164 14.49 -6.92 1.46
CA SER A 164 14.96 -7.49 2.72
C SER A 164 16.29 -8.21 2.55
N LYS A 165 17.02 -8.45 3.65
CA LYS A 165 18.25 -9.26 3.64
C LYS A 165 18.03 -10.65 3.01
N GLU A 166 16.91 -11.29 3.30
CA GLU A 166 16.57 -12.59 2.70
C GLU A 166 16.34 -12.50 1.18
N GLN A 167 15.72 -11.42 0.70
CA GLN A 167 15.57 -11.17 -0.73
C GLN A 167 16.91 -10.91 -1.40
N ILE A 168 17.83 -10.19 -0.76
CA ILE A 168 19.20 -9.96 -1.24
C ILE A 168 19.96 -11.29 -1.34
N ILE A 169 19.87 -12.15 -0.32
CA ILE A 169 20.44 -13.51 -0.37
C ILE A 169 19.83 -14.29 -1.54
N GLY A 170 18.51 -14.24 -1.72
CA GLY A 170 17.84 -14.85 -2.87
C GLY A 170 18.38 -14.36 -4.21
N LEU A 171 18.65 -13.07 -4.36
CA LEU A 171 19.29 -12.53 -5.58
C LEU A 171 20.70 -13.07 -5.78
N LYS A 172 21.54 -13.08 -4.73
CA LYS A 172 22.91 -13.61 -4.80
C LYS A 172 22.88 -15.06 -5.27
N THR A 173 21.99 -15.88 -4.72
CA THR A 173 21.87 -17.27 -5.16
C THR A 173 21.44 -17.38 -6.62
N ILE A 174 20.47 -16.57 -7.06
CA ILE A 174 20.06 -16.55 -8.47
C ILE A 174 21.23 -16.20 -9.39
N LEU A 175 22.00 -15.16 -9.06
CA LEU A 175 23.17 -14.76 -9.86
C LEU A 175 24.22 -15.87 -9.90
N ASN A 176 24.51 -16.52 -8.76
CA ASN A 176 25.38 -17.69 -8.71
C ASN A 176 24.88 -18.83 -9.61
N CYS A 177 23.56 -19.07 -9.63
CA CYS A 177 22.97 -20.08 -10.51
C CYS A 177 23.10 -19.73 -12.00
N LEU A 178 23.08 -18.44 -12.36
CA LEU A 178 23.37 -18.02 -13.73
C LEU A 178 24.85 -18.24 -14.09
N LEU A 179 25.75 -18.10 -13.13
CA LEU A 179 27.18 -18.37 -13.32
C LEU A 179 27.52 -19.87 -13.40
N ASP A 180 26.75 -20.73 -12.74
CA ASP A 180 26.90 -22.18 -12.80
C ASP A 180 26.45 -22.73 -14.18
N ASP A 181 27.39 -23.26 -14.97
CA ASP A 181 27.12 -23.84 -16.30
C ASP A 181 26.25 -25.11 -16.25
N GLN A 182 26.27 -25.85 -15.13
CA GLN A 182 25.48 -27.07 -14.95
C GLN A 182 24.03 -26.77 -14.54
N ALA A 183 23.76 -25.58 -14.00
CA ALA A 183 22.41 -25.18 -13.63
C ALA A 183 21.61 -24.73 -14.86
N GLN A 184 20.43 -25.26 -15.12
CA GLN A 184 19.50 -24.75 -16.14
C GLN A 184 18.31 -24.04 -15.52
N VAL A 185 17.93 -24.41 -14.30
CA VAL A 185 16.71 -23.92 -13.64
C VAL A 185 17.05 -23.44 -12.23
N SER A 186 16.61 -22.23 -11.89
CA SER A 186 16.55 -21.75 -10.51
C SER A 186 15.09 -21.77 -10.05
N LEU A 187 14.71 -22.75 -9.23
CA LEU A 187 13.37 -22.89 -8.69
C LEU A 187 13.27 -22.19 -7.33
N ILE A 188 12.58 -21.06 -7.30
CA ILE A 188 12.44 -20.22 -6.09
C ILE A 188 11.06 -20.44 -5.50
N GLN A 189 11.03 -21.09 -4.35
CA GLN A 189 9.81 -21.44 -3.63
C GLN A 189 9.51 -20.40 -2.56
N GLY A 190 8.25 -20.05 -2.35
CA GLY A 190 7.86 -19.20 -1.23
C GLY A 190 6.36 -19.04 -1.15
N GLY A 191 5.84 -18.77 0.05
CA GLY A 191 4.40 -18.56 0.28
C GLY A 191 3.88 -17.23 -0.30
N ALA A 192 2.58 -17.00 -0.14
CA ALA A 192 1.95 -15.75 -0.54
C ALA A 192 2.55 -14.58 0.27
N GLY A 193 3.00 -13.53 -0.44
CA GLY A 193 3.54 -12.33 0.22
C GLY A 193 5.02 -12.37 0.60
N THR A 194 5.79 -13.37 0.16
CA THR A 194 7.27 -13.40 0.33
C THR A 194 8.02 -12.47 -0.64
N GLY A 195 7.30 -11.72 -1.48
CA GLY A 195 7.88 -10.73 -2.39
C GLY A 195 8.47 -11.29 -3.68
N LYS A 196 8.09 -12.52 -4.10
CA LYS A 196 8.53 -13.17 -5.36
C LYS A 196 8.44 -12.25 -6.59
N SER A 197 7.28 -11.61 -6.81
CA SER A 197 7.08 -10.70 -7.94
C SER A 197 7.99 -9.46 -7.87
N ILE A 198 8.19 -8.90 -6.68
CA ILE A 198 9.12 -7.76 -6.49
C ILE A 198 10.54 -8.22 -6.80
N LEU A 199 10.95 -9.39 -6.32
CA LEU A 199 12.26 -9.98 -6.60
C LEU A 199 12.48 -10.19 -8.11
N ALA A 200 11.47 -10.71 -8.81
CA ALA A 200 11.51 -10.93 -10.26
C ALA A 200 11.70 -9.61 -11.03
N ILE A 201 10.92 -8.58 -10.70
CA ILE A 201 10.99 -7.26 -11.32
C ILE A 201 12.33 -6.59 -11.01
N PHE A 202 12.78 -6.70 -9.76
CA PHE A 202 14.06 -6.17 -9.31
C PHE A 202 15.23 -6.80 -10.06
N LEU A 203 15.30 -8.14 -10.10
CA LEU A 203 16.33 -8.87 -10.83
C LEU A 203 16.35 -8.48 -12.31
N PHE A 204 15.16 -8.38 -12.92
CA PHE A 204 15.04 -7.96 -14.31
C PHE A 204 15.65 -6.57 -14.53
N LYS A 205 15.31 -5.62 -13.64
CA LYS A 205 15.85 -4.26 -13.66
C LYS A 205 17.36 -4.24 -13.43
N LEU A 206 17.86 -5.05 -12.50
CA LEU A 206 19.28 -5.17 -12.17
C LEU A 206 20.08 -5.64 -13.39
N LEU A 207 19.62 -6.71 -14.06
CA LEU A 207 20.27 -7.27 -15.25
C LEU A 207 20.26 -6.28 -16.43
N LYS A 208 19.20 -5.48 -16.62
CA LYS A 208 19.11 -4.49 -17.71
C LYS A 208 19.79 -3.14 -17.43
N THR A 209 20.09 -2.80 -16.18
CA THR A 209 20.69 -1.49 -15.85
C THR A 209 22.18 -1.46 -16.17
N ASN A 210 22.68 -0.37 -16.75
CA ASN A 210 24.10 -0.24 -17.08
C ASN A 210 24.95 -0.13 -15.80
N LEU A 211 26.11 -0.78 -15.75
CA LEU A 211 27.01 -0.75 -14.60
C LEU A 211 27.48 0.67 -14.22
N ASN A 212 27.51 1.60 -15.16
CA ASN A 212 27.90 3.00 -14.94
C ASN A 212 26.77 3.86 -14.33
N ASP A 213 25.55 3.35 -14.27
CA ASP A 213 24.42 4.07 -13.67
C ASP A 213 24.31 3.85 -12.14
N PHE A 214 25.15 2.97 -11.57
CA PHE A 214 25.19 2.71 -10.13
C PHE A 214 26.12 3.67 -9.39
N ASN A 215 25.72 4.10 -8.18
CA ASN A 215 26.54 4.92 -7.29
C ASN A 215 27.29 4.03 -6.30
N TYR A 216 28.56 3.76 -6.57
CA TYR A 216 29.43 2.92 -5.74
C TYR A 216 29.75 3.49 -4.35
N ALA A 217 29.58 4.80 -4.17
CA ALA A 217 29.99 5.49 -2.94
C ALA A 217 29.17 5.10 -1.71
N ASP A 218 27.99 4.51 -1.92
CA ASP A 218 27.03 4.18 -0.86
C ASP A 218 26.91 2.67 -0.62
N PHE A 219 27.77 1.85 -1.24
CA PHE A 219 27.71 0.41 -1.11
C PHE A 219 28.30 -0.04 0.23
N ASP A 220 27.60 -0.93 0.91
CA ASP A 220 28.17 -1.72 2.00
C ASP A 220 28.80 -3.03 1.47
N GLU A 221 29.34 -3.86 2.38
CA GLU A 221 29.94 -5.15 2.00
C GLU A 221 28.93 -6.09 1.31
N GLU A 222 27.66 -6.05 1.70
CA GLU A 222 26.62 -6.90 1.10
C GLU A 222 26.32 -6.47 -0.34
N ASP A 223 26.27 -5.15 -0.58
CA ASP A 223 26.12 -4.52 -1.89
C ASP A 223 27.30 -4.82 -2.83
N GLU A 224 28.53 -4.72 -2.34
CA GLU A 224 29.73 -4.99 -3.12
C GLU A 224 29.78 -6.43 -3.63
N GLU A 225 29.44 -7.40 -2.79
CA GLU A 225 29.37 -8.81 -3.16
C GLU A 225 28.30 -9.05 -4.24
N LEU A 226 27.08 -8.54 -4.05
CA LEU A 226 26.00 -8.66 -5.03
C LEU A 226 26.42 -8.04 -6.37
N PHE A 227 27.10 -6.90 -6.32
CA PHE A 227 27.55 -6.19 -7.50
C PHE A 227 28.70 -6.91 -8.22
N SER A 228 29.60 -7.57 -7.50
CA SER A 228 30.63 -8.43 -8.10
C SER A 228 30.00 -9.55 -8.92
N LEU A 229 29.02 -10.25 -8.34
CA LEU A 229 28.28 -11.30 -9.04
C LEU A 229 27.57 -10.75 -10.28
N LEU A 230 26.96 -9.56 -10.18
CA LEU A 230 26.32 -8.92 -11.32
C LEU A 230 27.31 -8.61 -12.45
N LYS A 231 28.51 -8.12 -12.12
CA LYS A 231 29.58 -7.87 -13.10
C LYS A 231 29.98 -9.15 -13.83
N GLU A 232 30.17 -10.24 -13.10
CA GLU A 232 30.52 -11.54 -13.66
C GLU A 232 29.43 -12.07 -14.60
N VAL A 233 28.16 -11.98 -14.18
CA VAL A 233 27.02 -12.39 -15.02
C VAL A 233 26.98 -11.56 -16.31
N LYS A 234 27.18 -10.25 -16.22
CA LYS A 234 27.22 -9.38 -17.41
C LYS A 234 28.43 -9.65 -18.30
N ALA A 235 29.58 -9.99 -17.72
CA ALA A 235 30.76 -10.37 -18.50
C ALA A 235 30.55 -11.69 -19.25
N LYS A 236 29.88 -12.67 -18.62
CA LYS A 236 29.57 -13.98 -19.21
C LYS A 236 28.57 -13.90 -20.36
N TYR A 237 27.53 -13.08 -20.21
CA TYR A 237 26.38 -13.07 -21.13
C TYR A 237 26.27 -11.85 -22.04
N GLY A 238 26.95 -10.75 -21.73
CA GLY A 238 26.78 -9.48 -22.43
C GLY A 238 25.34 -8.95 -22.34
N GLU A 239 24.72 -8.67 -23.50
CA GLU A 239 23.31 -8.29 -23.56
C GLU A 239 22.40 -9.51 -23.63
N LEU A 240 21.81 -9.89 -22.50
CA LEU A 240 20.86 -11.00 -22.43
C LEU A 240 19.54 -10.70 -23.15
N ASN A 241 19.08 -11.61 -24.01
CA ASN A 241 17.69 -11.68 -24.48
C ASN A 241 16.82 -12.33 -23.39
N ILE A 242 16.10 -11.49 -22.64
CA ILE A 242 15.32 -11.91 -21.47
C ILE A 242 13.85 -11.51 -21.59
N ALA A 243 12.97 -12.30 -20.97
CA ALA A 243 11.57 -11.94 -20.79
C ALA A 243 11.04 -12.35 -19.41
N LEU A 244 10.11 -11.55 -18.90
CA LEU A 244 9.33 -11.84 -17.70
C LEU A 244 8.01 -12.48 -18.13
N VAL A 245 7.84 -13.76 -17.82
CA VAL A 245 6.63 -14.53 -18.13
C VAL A 245 5.65 -14.41 -16.97
N ILE A 246 4.45 -13.94 -17.26
CA ILE A 246 3.34 -13.88 -16.30
C ILE A 246 2.11 -14.56 -16.94
N PRO A 247 1.69 -15.74 -16.44
CA PRO A 247 0.55 -16.49 -17.02
C PRO A 247 -0.79 -15.74 -16.99
N MET A 248 -0.99 -14.88 -15.98
CA MET A 248 -2.26 -14.21 -15.73
C MET A 248 -2.38 -12.90 -16.48
N SER A 249 -3.39 -12.75 -17.33
CA SER A 249 -3.56 -11.59 -18.21
C SER A 249 -3.73 -10.25 -17.50
N SER A 250 -4.50 -10.21 -16.41
CA SER A 250 -4.72 -8.99 -15.60
C SER A 250 -3.42 -8.51 -14.98
N PHE A 251 -2.77 -9.37 -14.19
CA PHE A 251 -1.52 -9.06 -13.53
C PHE A 251 -0.38 -8.76 -14.52
N ARG A 252 -0.32 -9.51 -15.63
CA ARG A 252 0.63 -9.24 -16.73
C ARG A 252 0.47 -7.82 -17.27
N LYS A 253 -0.78 -7.36 -17.52
CA LYS A 253 -1.04 -6.00 -18.00
C LYS A 253 -0.57 -4.95 -17.00
N THR A 254 -0.81 -5.17 -15.71
CA THR A 254 -0.31 -4.31 -14.64
C THR A 254 1.22 -4.20 -14.68
N ILE A 255 1.95 -5.33 -14.71
CA ILE A 255 3.42 -5.32 -14.76
C ILE A 255 3.95 -4.74 -16.07
N SER A 256 3.29 -4.98 -17.21
CA SER A 256 3.63 -4.32 -18.48
C SER A 256 3.56 -2.80 -18.37
N ASN A 257 2.56 -2.25 -17.66
CA ASN A 257 2.44 -0.82 -17.39
C ASN A 257 3.53 -0.31 -16.44
N VAL A 258 3.91 -1.10 -15.43
CA VAL A 258 5.04 -0.79 -14.54
C VAL A 258 6.33 -0.68 -15.35
N PHE A 259 6.62 -1.67 -16.21
CA PHE A 259 7.81 -1.68 -17.06
C PHE A 259 7.86 -0.49 -18.02
N LYS A 260 6.72 -0.08 -18.58
CA LYS A 260 6.64 1.12 -19.44
C LYS A 260 7.10 2.40 -18.71
N ASN A 261 6.94 2.47 -17.40
CA ASN A 261 7.27 3.65 -16.60
C ASN A 261 8.70 3.65 -16.04
N ILE A 262 9.44 2.55 -16.18
CA ILE A 262 10.79 2.42 -15.64
C ILE A 262 11.83 2.62 -16.75
N LYS A 263 12.78 3.53 -16.53
CA LYS A 263 13.85 3.82 -17.48
C LYS A 263 14.66 2.55 -17.79
N GLY A 264 14.83 2.22 -19.07
CA GLY A 264 15.56 1.05 -19.54
C GLY A 264 14.74 -0.25 -19.63
N LEU A 265 13.47 -0.23 -19.26
CA LEU A 265 12.54 -1.35 -19.43
C LEU A 265 11.51 -1.06 -20.52
N SER A 266 10.86 -2.11 -21.03
CA SER A 266 9.82 -2.01 -22.06
C SER A 266 8.67 -2.95 -21.75
N ASN A 267 7.45 -2.55 -22.09
CA ASN A 267 6.26 -3.39 -21.91
C ASN A 267 6.34 -4.72 -22.71
N LYS A 268 7.08 -4.74 -23.82
CA LYS A 268 7.29 -5.95 -24.67
C LYS A 268 8.11 -7.03 -23.98
N MET A 269 8.82 -6.69 -22.90
CA MET A 269 9.62 -7.64 -22.13
C MET A 269 8.76 -8.49 -21.18
N VAL A 270 7.51 -8.07 -20.93
CA VAL A 270 6.55 -8.78 -20.08
C VAL A 270 5.60 -9.55 -20.99
N ILE A 271 5.71 -10.88 -21.01
CA ILE A 271 5.03 -11.74 -21.97
C ILE A 271 4.14 -12.76 -21.27
N GLY A 272 3.20 -13.34 -22.02
CA GLY A 272 2.46 -14.51 -21.57
C GLY A 272 3.06 -15.81 -22.09
N PRO A 273 2.59 -16.96 -21.58
CA PRO A 273 3.11 -18.26 -21.97
C PRO A 273 3.04 -18.55 -23.47
N SER A 274 1.98 -18.09 -24.15
CA SER A 274 1.83 -18.31 -25.59
C SER A 274 2.89 -17.64 -26.45
N GLU A 275 3.49 -16.56 -25.94
CA GLU A 275 4.49 -15.75 -26.64
C GLU A 275 5.91 -16.33 -26.49
N ILE A 276 6.14 -17.22 -25.51
CA ILE A 276 7.42 -17.92 -25.30
C ILE A 276 7.87 -18.63 -26.58
N VAL A 277 6.92 -19.17 -27.35
CA VAL A 277 7.21 -19.99 -28.55
C VAL A 277 7.61 -19.14 -29.77
N SER A 278 7.63 -17.81 -29.64
CA SER A 278 8.01 -16.91 -30.74
C SER A 278 9.51 -16.93 -31.04
N GLN A 279 10.36 -17.13 -30.03
CA GLN A 279 11.82 -17.09 -30.14
C GLN A 279 12.49 -17.87 -28.99
N LYS A 280 13.81 -18.05 -29.09
CA LYS A 280 14.66 -18.54 -27.99
C LYS A 280 15.12 -17.40 -27.11
N TYR A 281 15.23 -17.64 -25.81
CA TYR A 281 15.67 -16.68 -24.80
C TYR A 281 16.93 -17.17 -24.10
N ASP A 282 17.80 -16.24 -23.71
CA ASP A 282 18.94 -16.58 -22.86
C ASP A 282 18.48 -16.86 -21.43
N LEU A 283 17.51 -16.06 -20.95
CA LEU A 283 16.93 -16.21 -19.63
C LEU A 283 15.43 -15.91 -19.65
N LEU A 284 14.62 -16.87 -19.20
CA LEU A 284 13.21 -16.64 -18.86
C LEU A 284 13.05 -16.52 -17.34
N ILE A 285 12.43 -15.43 -16.90
CA ILE A 285 12.00 -15.26 -15.51
C ILE A 285 10.49 -15.51 -15.49
N VAL A 286 10.04 -16.56 -14.81
CA VAL A 286 8.62 -16.92 -14.71
C VAL A 286 8.13 -16.54 -13.33
N ASP A 287 7.24 -15.56 -13.27
CA ASP A 287 6.48 -15.27 -12.06
C ASP A 287 5.19 -16.09 -12.02
N GLU A 288 4.75 -16.45 -10.81
CA GLU A 288 3.55 -17.26 -10.59
C GLU A 288 3.59 -18.58 -11.40
N GLY A 289 4.73 -19.27 -11.41
CA GLY A 289 4.97 -20.47 -12.21
C GLY A 289 3.96 -21.60 -11.98
N HIS A 290 3.37 -21.68 -10.78
CA HIS A 290 2.27 -22.58 -10.45
C HIS A 290 1.01 -22.36 -11.32
N ARG A 291 0.91 -21.23 -12.04
CA ARG A 291 -0.20 -20.88 -12.96
C ARG A 291 0.11 -21.14 -14.43
N LEU A 292 1.31 -21.65 -14.75
CA LEU A 292 1.57 -22.25 -16.05
C LEU A 292 0.55 -23.35 -16.29
N ARG A 293 0.12 -23.52 -17.54
CA ARG A 293 -1.06 -24.34 -17.86
C ARG A 293 -0.70 -25.65 -18.53
N ARG A 294 -1.60 -26.62 -18.35
CA ARG A 294 -1.72 -27.87 -19.08
C ARG A 294 -2.94 -27.77 -20.00
N ARG A 295 -3.08 -28.73 -20.90
CA ARG A 295 -4.22 -28.85 -21.82
C ARG A 295 -5.52 -29.31 -21.13
N VAL A 296 -5.90 -28.66 -20.02
CA VAL A 296 -7.11 -28.96 -19.25
C VAL A 296 -7.93 -27.69 -19.17
N ASN A 297 -9.14 -27.76 -19.69
CA ASN A 297 -10.16 -26.72 -19.57
C ASN A 297 -9.68 -25.28 -19.88
N LEU A 298 -9.09 -25.10 -21.05
CA LEU A 298 -8.47 -23.85 -21.49
C LEU A 298 -9.44 -22.90 -22.22
N GLY A 299 -10.70 -23.30 -22.45
CA GLY A 299 -11.66 -22.51 -23.23
C GLY A 299 -11.14 -22.18 -24.62
N SER A 300 -11.22 -20.90 -25.02
CA SER A 300 -10.70 -20.44 -26.34
C SER A 300 -9.19 -20.63 -26.52
N TYR A 301 -8.44 -20.85 -25.45
CA TYR A 301 -6.99 -21.01 -25.50
C TYR A 301 -6.51 -22.41 -25.93
N PHE A 302 -7.42 -23.41 -26.04
CA PHE A 302 -7.08 -24.75 -26.53
C PHE A 302 -6.37 -24.72 -27.89
N ALA A 303 -6.88 -23.94 -28.85
CA ALA A 303 -6.30 -23.86 -30.19
C ALA A 303 -4.87 -23.28 -30.16
N THR A 304 -4.64 -22.26 -29.35
CA THR A 304 -3.31 -21.65 -29.17
C THR A 304 -2.35 -22.63 -28.52
N PHE A 305 -2.79 -23.36 -27.49
CA PHE A 305 -1.98 -24.37 -26.83
C PHE A 305 -1.56 -25.49 -27.80
N ASP A 306 -2.52 -26.04 -28.55
CA ASP A 306 -2.27 -27.11 -29.51
C ASP A 306 -1.27 -26.70 -30.60
N LYS A 307 -1.44 -25.49 -31.15
CA LYS A 307 -0.53 -24.92 -32.16
C LYS A 307 0.89 -24.76 -31.61
N ASN A 308 1.02 -24.31 -30.36
CA ASN A 308 2.30 -24.10 -29.71
C ASN A 308 3.02 -25.41 -29.40
N CYS A 309 2.31 -26.42 -28.89
CA CYS A 309 2.85 -27.76 -28.71
C CYS A 309 3.34 -28.35 -30.04
N LEU A 310 2.54 -28.23 -31.11
CA LEU A 310 2.94 -28.68 -32.44
C LEU A 310 4.22 -27.97 -32.93
N LYS A 311 4.30 -26.65 -32.76
CA LYS A 311 5.49 -25.86 -33.15
C LYS A 311 6.75 -26.27 -32.36
N LEU A 312 6.59 -26.74 -31.12
CA LEU A 312 7.68 -27.21 -30.26
C LEU A 312 7.98 -28.70 -30.41
N GLY A 313 7.22 -29.44 -31.22
CA GLY A 313 7.34 -30.90 -31.31
C GLY A 313 6.91 -31.63 -30.03
N LEU A 314 6.05 -31.03 -29.23
CA LEU A 314 5.53 -31.58 -27.98
C LEU A 314 4.19 -32.26 -28.18
N ASP A 315 3.96 -33.37 -27.47
CA ASP A 315 2.63 -33.96 -27.35
C ASP A 315 1.74 -33.07 -26.47
N LYS A 316 0.70 -32.49 -27.08
CA LYS A 316 -0.25 -31.61 -26.42
C LYS A 316 -1.02 -32.25 -25.26
N MET A 317 -1.13 -33.57 -25.21
CA MET A 317 -1.87 -34.27 -24.15
C MET A 317 -1.06 -34.45 -22.87
N THR A 318 0.26 -34.47 -22.98
CA THR A 318 1.18 -34.69 -21.86
C THR A 318 1.97 -33.44 -21.49
N ALA A 319 2.23 -32.55 -22.44
CA ALA A 319 2.98 -31.32 -22.24
C ALA A 319 2.19 -30.23 -21.50
N SER A 320 2.96 -29.25 -21.03
CA SER A 320 2.53 -28.07 -20.31
C SER A 320 3.32 -26.84 -20.74
N GLU A 321 2.87 -25.66 -20.30
CA GLU A 321 3.61 -24.42 -20.51
C GLU A 321 4.95 -24.39 -19.74
N LEU A 322 5.13 -25.26 -18.73
CA LEU A 322 6.44 -25.44 -18.06
C LEU A 322 7.47 -26.05 -19.03
N ASP A 323 7.05 -27.02 -19.85
CA ASP A 323 7.90 -27.61 -20.88
C ASP A 323 8.29 -26.56 -21.92
N TRP A 324 7.39 -25.62 -22.25
CA TRP A 324 7.69 -24.52 -23.17
C TRP A 324 8.79 -23.61 -22.61
N VAL A 325 8.76 -23.30 -21.31
CA VAL A 325 9.80 -22.51 -20.64
C VAL A 325 11.15 -23.23 -20.72
N GLN A 326 11.18 -24.52 -20.37
CA GLN A 326 12.41 -25.31 -20.38
C GLN A 326 12.99 -25.47 -21.79
N LEU A 327 12.13 -25.65 -22.81
CA LEU A 327 12.56 -25.78 -24.19
C LEU A 327 13.01 -24.47 -24.79
N GLN A 328 12.40 -23.32 -24.47
CA GLN A 328 12.69 -22.05 -25.14
C GLN A 328 13.70 -21.15 -24.41
N SER A 329 14.32 -21.63 -23.33
CA SER A 329 15.32 -20.87 -22.59
C SER A 329 16.63 -21.64 -22.35
N ASN A 330 17.75 -20.93 -22.36
CA ASN A 330 19.04 -21.51 -21.95
C ASN A 330 19.12 -21.66 -20.42
N LYS A 331 18.61 -20.65 -19.70
CA LYS A 331 18.40 -20.67 -18.25
C LYS A 331 16.97 -20.22 -17.95
N SER A 332 16.38 -20.74 -16.87
CA SER A 332 15.09 -20.24 -16.37
C SER A 332 15.11 -20.03 -14.86
N ILE A 333 14.41 -18.99 -14.43
CA ILE A 333 14.15 -18.70 -13.01
C ILE A 333 12.65 -18.81 -12.82
N ILE A 334 12.19 -19.69 -11.94
CA ILE A 334 10.78 -19.99 -11.79
C ILE A 334 10.36 -19.75 -10.33
N PHE A 335 9.49 -18.76 -10.14
CA PHE A 335 8.89 -18.46 -8.85
C PHE A 335 7.66 -19.34 -8.64
N TYR A 336 7.69 -20.19 -7.62
CA TYR A 336 6.70 -21.22 -7.38
C TYR A 336 6.06 -21.10 -5.99
N ASP A 337 4.75 -21.33 -5.94
CA ASP A 337 3.97 -21.42 -4.71
C ASP A 337 2.91 -22.50 -4.88
N GLN A 338 3.11 -23.63 -4.20
CA GLN A 338 2.21 -24.77 -4.31
C GLN A 338 0.79 -24.47 -3.81
N CYS A 339 0.66 -23.61 -2.78
CA CYS A 339 -0.62 -23.32 -2.14
C CYS A 339 -1.50 -22.37 -2.96
N GLN A 340 -0.94 -21.73 -3.99
CA GLN A 340 -1.67 -20.83 -4.90
C GLN A 340 -2.09 -21.52 -6.21
N SER A 341 -1.90 -22.85 -6.33
CA SER A 341 -2.53 -23.61 -7.41
C SER A 341 -4.02 -23.78 -7.14
N ILE A 342 -4.84 -23.14 -7.98
CA ILE A 342 -6.28 -22.98 -7.79
C ILE A 342 -7.10 -23.38 -9.02
N LYS A 343 -6.46 -23.78 -10.13
CA LYS A 343 -7.15 -24.24 -11.34
C LYS A 343 -6.71 -25.65 -11.74
N PRO A 344 -7.63 -26.46 -12.28
CA PRO A 344 -7.29 -27.76 -12.89
C PRO A 344 -6.31 -27.64 -14.06
N SER A 345 -6.36 -26.50 -14.77
CA SER A 345 -5.44 -26.17 -15.85
C SER A 345 -4.01 -25.96 -15.36
N ASP A 346 -3.78 -25.66 -14.08
CA ASP A 346 -2.45 -25.37 -13.56
C ASP A 346 -1.52 -26.60 -13.73
N VAL A 347 -0.22 -26.35 -13.90
CA VAL A 347 0.83 -27.37 -13.87
C VAL A 347 0.80 -28.08 -12.52
N THR A 348 0.96 -29.40 -12.55
CA THR A 348 0.79 -30.22 -11.34
C THR A 348 1.93 -30.02 -10.34
N PRO A 349 1.68 -30.18 -9.04
CA PRO A 349 2.73 -30.23 -8.03
C PRO A 349 3.80 -31.31 -8.34
N GLN A 350 3.41 -32.43 -8.94
CA GLN A 350 4.31 -33.51 -9.34
C GLN A 350 5.32 -33.05 -10.41
N SER A 351 4.91 -32.21 -11.36
CA SER A 351 5.81 -31.64 -12.36
C SER A 351 6.90 -30.78 -11.71
N PHE A 352 6.53 -29.96 -10.72
CA PHE A 352 7.51 -29.17 -9.95
C PHE A 352 8.36 -30.03 -9.04
N ALA A 353 7.82 -31.11 -8.46
CA ALA A 353 8.59 -32.07 -7.68
C ALA A 353 9.64 -32.80 -8.54
N HIS A 354 9.28 -33.17 -9.78
CA HIS A 354 10.22 -33.72 -10.74
C HIS A 354 11.32 -32.72 -11.09
N LEU A 355 10.93 -31.49 -11.46
CA LEU A 355 11.85 -30.39 -11.77
C LEU A 355 12.85 -30.13 -10.63
N LYS A 356 12.35 -30.10 -9.39
CA LYS A 356 13.15 -29.93 -8.17
C LYS A 356 14.25 -30.97 -8.01
N ASN A 357 14.01 -32.20 -8.47
CA ASN A 357 14.93 -33.33 -8.31
C ASN A 357 15.95 -33.46 -9.45
N LEU A 358 15.89 -32.62 -10.49
CA LEU A 358 16.89 -32.63 -11.56
C LEU A 358 18.22 -32.07 -11.09
N ALA A 359 19.33 -32.70 -11.51
CA ALA A 359 20.69 -32.25 -11.19
C ALA A 359 21.02 -30.87 -11.79
N THR A 360 20.27 -30.44 -12.81
CA THR A 360 20.37 -29.12 -13.43
C THR A 360 19.51 -28.06 -12.73
N THR A 361 18.78 -28.41 -11.67
CA THR A 361 17.94 -27.48 -10.92
C THR A 361 18.62 -27.05 -9.63
N ARG A 362 18.55 -25.76 -9.31
CA ARG A 362 18.96 -25.17 -8.03
C ARG A 362 17.69 -24.69 -7.32
N ASN A 363 17.57 -25.01 -6.04
CA ASN A 363 16.32 -24.83 -5.30
C ASN A 363 16.54 -23.85 -4.16
N GLU A 364 15.78 -22.76 -4.16
CA GLU A 364 15.81 -21.75 -3.10
C GLU A 364 14.44 -21.61 -2.45
N LYS A 365 14.43 -21.26 -1.17
CA LYS A 365 13.19 -21.03 -0.42
C LYS A 365 13.20 -19.67 0.25
N LEU A 366 12.23 -18.84 -0.10
CA LEU A 366 11.89 -17.59 0.59
C LEU A 366 10.88 -17.90 1.70
N ILE A 367 11.27 -17.62 2.93
CA ILE A 367 10.56 -17.95 4.17
C ILE A 367 9.78 -16.74 4.68
N THR A 368 10.39 -15.55 4.72
CA THR A 368 9.76 -14.38 5.36
C THR A 368 8.62 -13.81 4.51
N GLN A 369 7.46 -13.63 5.14
CA GLN A 369 6.32 -12.96 4.55
C GLN A 369 6.34 -11.47 4.91
N PHE A 370 6.26 -10.60 3.88
CA PHE A 370 6.35 -9.14 4.03
C PHE A 370 5.05 -8.40 3.76
N ARG A 371 4.09 -9.05 3.09
CA ARG A 371 2.85 -8.41 2.60
C ARG A 371 1.87 -8.12 3.72
N VAL A 372 1.65 -9.09 4.61
CA VAL A 372 0.59 -9.04 5.61
C VAL A 372 1.19 -8.62 6.94
N ARG A 373 0.69 -7.52 7.52
CA ARG A 373 1.19 -6.99 8.80
C ARG A 373 0.98 -7.95 9.98
N GLY A 374 0.13 -8.95 9.84
CA GLY A 374 -0.01 -10.05 10.80
C GLY A 374 1.18 -11.02 10.84
N GLY A 375 2.13 -10.89 9.91
CA GLY A 375 3.37 -11.66 9.86
C GLY A 375 3.17 -13.16 9.64
N ASN A 376 4.24 -13.94 9.86
CA ASN A 376 4.23 -15.39 9.66
C ASN A 376 3.20 -16.11 10.54
N GLN A 377 2.91 -15.60 11.75
CA GLN A 377 1.92 -16.19 12.65
C GLN A 377 0.51 -16.19 12.04
N TYR A 378 0.11 -15.09 11.39
CA TYR A 378 -1.18 -15.03 10.70
C TYR A 378 -1.21 -15.98 9.50
N VAL A 379 -0.12 -16.04 8.73
CA VAL A 379 0.00 -16.92 7.56
C VAL A 379 -0.12 -18.39 7.97
N GLU A 380 0.61 -18.78 9.02
CA GLU A 380 0.54 -20.11 9.62
C GLU A 380 -0.87 -20.43 10.13
N LEU A 381 -1.53 -19.48 10.81
CA LEU A 381 -2.93 -19.65 11.21
C LEU A 381 -3.81 -19.96 10.00
N VAL A 382 -3.75 -19.14 8.93
CA VAL A 382 -4.58 -19.34 7.73
C VAL A 382 -4.33 -20.69 7.07
N HIS A 383 -3.06 -21.13 7.00
CA HIS A 383 -2.76 -22.47 6.50
C HIS A 383 -3.40 -23.54 7.36
N HIS A 384 -3.26 -23.42 8.68
CA HIS A 384 -3.78 -24.40 9.63
C HIS A 384 -5.29 -24.41 9.80
N LEU A 385 -5.99 -23.27 9.60
CA LEU A 385 -7.45 -23.13 9.78
C LEU A 385 -8.23 -24.23 9.04
N PHE A 386 -7.74 -24.64 7.88
CA PHE A 386 -8.40 -25.59 6.99
C PHE A 386 -7.74 -26.98 6.94
N ASP A 387 -6.78 -27.28 7.80
CA ASP A 387 -6.05 -28.56 7.77
C ASP A 387 -6.80 -29.71 8.46
N GLY A 388 -8.01 -29.45 8.98
CA GLY A 388 -8.92 -30.45 9.57
C GLY A 388 -8.48 -31.01 10.93
N LYS A 389 -7.28 -30.64 11.40
CA LYS A 389 -6.78 -30.98 12.74
C LYS A 389 -7.24 -29.92 13.73
N LYS A 390 -7.68 -30.35 14.93
CA LYS A 390 -7.89 -29.42 16.04
C LYS A 390 -6.57 -28.72 16.35
N LEU A 391 -6.52 -27.42 16.08
CA LEU A 391 -5.38 -26.62 16.50
C LEU A 391 -5.46 -26.38 18.00
N PRO A 392 -4.32 -26.20 18.68
CA PRO A 392 -4.34 -25.59 20.00
C PRO A 392 -5.09 -24.27 19.87
N ILE A 393 -6.16 -24.10 20.66
CA ILE A 393 -6.93 -22.86 20.68
C ILE A 393 -5.95 -21.74 21.04
N PRO A 394 -5.67 -20.77 20.15
CA PRO A 394 -4.73 -19.73 20.48
C PRO A 394 -5.29 -18.92 21.65
N ASN A 395 -4.50 -18.76 22.72
CA ASN A 395 -4.82 -17.79 23.77
C ASN A 395 -4.86 -16.40 23.12
N SER A 396 -6.05 -15.93 22.74
CA SER A 396 -6.32 -14.57 22.24
C SER A 396 -5.19 -14.02 21.35
N GLN A 397 -4.80 -14.74 20.30
CA GLN A 397 -3.66 -14.30 19.48
C GLN A 397 -4.02 -13.01 18.76
N ARG A 398 -3.44 -11.91 19.23
CA ARG A 398 -3.39 -10.64 18.51
C ARG A 398 -2.19 -10.69 17.58
N PHE A 399 -2.42 -10.50 16.28
CA PHE A 399 -1.37 -10.46 15.26
C PHE A 399 -0.77 -9.04 15.16
N GLY A 400 -0.25 -8.53 16.28
CA GLY A 400 0.20 -7.14 16.38
C GLY A 400 -0.94 -6.15 16.12
N LEU A 401 -0.77 -5.29 15.11
CA LEU A 401 -1.78 -4.30 14.67
C LEU A 401 -2.72 -4.82 13.55
N TYR A 402 -2.60 -6.09 13.17
CA TYR A 402 -3.40 -6.66 12.10
C TYR A 402 -4.85 -6.89 12.54
N ASP A 403 -5.80 -6.28 11.82
CA ASP A 403 -7.20 -6.29 12.19
C ASP A 403 -7.94 -7.50 11.58
N PHE A 404 -8.06 -8.57 12.38
CA PHE A 404 -8.63 -9.84 11.95
C PHE A 404 -9.89 -10.19 12.73
N LYS A 405 -11.05 -10.24 12.06
CA LYS A 405 -12.36 -10.39 12.73
C LYS A 405 -13.37 -11.23 11.94
N LEU A 406 -14.19 -11.99 12.67
CA LEU A 406 -15.35 -12.73 12.15
C LEU A 406 -16.64 -11.95 12.42
N PHE A 407 -17.45 -11.72 11.39
CA PHE A 407 -18.71 -10.98 11.48
C PHE A 407 -19.91 -11.94 11.42
N ASP A 408 -20.87 -11.71 12.31
CA ASP A 408 -22.15 -12.43 12.30
C ASP A 408 -23.17 -11.83 11.33
N ASP A 409 -22.99 -10.56 10.96
CA ASP A 409 -23.83 -9.80 10.04
C ASP A 409 -23.00 -9.27 8.84
N LEU A 410 -23.38 -9.71 7.65
CA LEU A 410 -22.74 -9.30 6.40
C LEU A 410 -22.89 -7.81 6.12
N SER A 411 -24.04 -7.21 6.45
CA SER A 411 -24.32 -5.80 6.19
C SER A 411 -23.34 -4.91 6.96
N LEU A 412 -23.06 -5.24 8.22
CA LEU A 412 -22.06 -4.56 9.04
C LEU A 412 -20.65 -4.73 8.50
N MET A 413 -20.29 -5.92 8.02
CA MET A 413 -18.98 -6.15 7.41
C MET A 413 -18.81 -5.28 6.15
N VAL A 414 -19.82 -5.21 5.29
CA VAL A 414 -19.81 -4.38 4.08
C VAL A 414 -19.63 -2.90 4.44
N LEU A 415 -20.38 -2.40 5.43
CA LEU A 415 -20.24 -1.03 5.92
C LEU A 415 -18.83 -0.75 6.43
N LYS A 416 -18.24 -1.66 7.21
CA LYS A 416 -16.88 -1.50 7.75
C LYS A 416 -15.80 -1.52 6.68
N ILE A 417 -15.93 -2.35 5.66
CA ILE A 417 -15.00 -2.36 4.53
C ILE A 417 -15.10 -1.05 3.73
N ARG A 418 -16.30 -0.52 3.51
CA ARG A 418 -16.50 0.79 2.85
C ARG A 418 -15.93 1.95 3.67
N GLU A 419 -16.10 1.91 4.99
CA GLU A 419 -15.49 2.89 5.90
C GLU A 419 -13.96 2.89 5.75
N LYS A 420 -13.32 1.71 5.79
CA LYS A 420 -11.88 1.58 5.55
C LYS A 420 -11.47 2.05 4.16
N ASP A 421 -12.24 1.71 3.12
CA ASP A 421 -11.95 2.15 1.76
C ASP A 421 -11.95 3.68 1.63
N SER A 422 -12.89 4.36 2.29
CA SER A 422 -12.96 5.82 2.29
C SER A 422 -11.75 6.50 2.95
N GLN A 423 -11.12 5.82 3.92
CA GLN A 423 -10.00 6.36 4.70
C GLN A 423 -8.65 6.11 4.02
N ILE A 424 -8.42 4.88 3.55
CA ILE A 424 -7.10 4.43 3.07
C ILE A 424 -7.12 3.88 1.64
N GLY A 425 -8.31 3.71 1.04
CA GLY A 425 -8.47 3.15 -0.30
C GLY A 425 -8.13 1.65 -0.39
N LEU A 426 -8.40 1.06 -1.54
CA LEU A 426 -8.12 -0.35 -1.87
C LEU A 426 -8.57 -1.37 -0.81
N CYS A 427 -9.72 -1.12 -0.21
CA CYS A 427 -10.40 -2.08 0.64
C CYS A 427 -11.54 -2.72 -0.18
N ARG A 428 -11.55 -4.04 -0.31
CA ARG A 428 -12.47 -4.73 -1.24
C ARG A 428 -13.19 -5.90 -0.60
N MET A 429 -14.42 -6.11 -1.04
CA MET A 429 -15.19 -7.32 -0.76
C MET A 429 -14.79 -8.41 -1.76
N VAL A 430 -14.56 -9.62 -1.27
CA VAL A 430 -14.15 -10.78 -2.07
C VAL A 430 -14.90 -12.00 -1.58
N ALA A 431 -15.27 -12.90 -2.49
CA ALA A 431 -15.97 -14.12 -2.14
C ALA A 431 -15.48 -15.35 -2.92
N GLY A 432 -15.74 -16.53 -2.37
CA GLY A 432 -15.66 -17.78 -3.13
C GLY A 432 -16.71 -17.83 -4.24
N PHE A 433 -16.50 -18.66 -5.25
CA PHE A 433 -17.31 -18.67 -6.47
C PHE A 433 -18.61 -19.48 -6.27
N ALA A 434 -19.48 -19.01 -5.38
CA ALA A 434 -20.65 -19.75 -4.87
C ALA A 434 -22.01 -19.32 -5.46
N TRP A 435 -22.03 -18.22 -6.20
CA TRP A 435 -23.24 -17.62 -6.75
C TRP A 435 -23.16 -17.50 -8.27
N GLU A 436 -24.31 -17.57 -8.93
CA GLU A 436 -24.40 -17.34 -10.37
C GLU A 436 -24.10 -15.87 -10.68
N TRP A 437 -23.52 -15.61 -11.85
CA TRP A 437 -23.19 -14.25 -12.29
C TRP A 437 -24.27 -13.72 -13.24
N ILE A 438 -25.39 -13.33 -12.66
CA ILE A 438 -26.59 -12.83 -13.31
C ILE A 438 -26.33 -11.42 -13.86
N SER A 439 -25.63 -10.58 -13.10
CA SER A 439 -25.33 -9.18 -13.45
C SER A 439 -24.49 -9.02 -14.72
N ASN A 440 -23.71 -10.05 -15.10
CA ASN A 440 -22.96 -10.09 -16.35
C ASN A 440 -23.84 -10.01 -17.60
N LYS A 441 -25.10 -10.44 -17.51
CA LYS A 441 -26.10 -10.32 -18.59
C LYS A 441 -27.11 -9.22 -18.36
N ASN A 442 -27.46 -8.96 -17.10
CA ASN A 442 -28.39 -7.92 -16.70
C ASN A 442 -27.75 -7.02 -15.63
N PRO A 443 -27.12 -5.90 -16.00
CA PRO A 443 -26.38 -5.05 -15.06
C PRO A 443 -27.17 -4.57 -13.83
N GLU A 444 -28.51 -4.53 -13.91
CA GLU A 444 -29.38 -4.13 -12.80
C GLU A 444 -29.58 -5.25 -11.75
N ALA A 445 -29.40 -6.51 -12.13
CA ALA A 445 -29.59 -7.65 -11.24
C ALA A 445 -28.51 -7.76 -10.15
N PHE A 446 -28.89 -8.36 -9.02
CA PHE A 446 -27.98 -8.74 -7.95
C PHE A 446 -27.58 -10.21 -8.09
N ASP A 447 -26.35 -10.53 -7.64
CA ASP A 447 -25.78 -11.88 -7.77
C ASP A 447 -25.75 -12.62 -6.44
N ILE A 448 -25.38 -11.90 -5.38
CA ILE A 448 -25.21 -12.45 -4.03
C ILE A 448 -26.30 -11.82 -3.16
N GLU A 449 -27.24 -12.64 -2.71
CA GLU A 449 -28.29 -12.25 -1.77
C GLU A 449 -28.14 -13.09 -0.50
N ILE A 450 -27.83 -12.42 0.63
CA ILE A 450 -27.69 -13.04 1.95
C ILE A 450 -28.44 -12.16 2.96
N GLY A 451 -29.55 -12.68 3.47
CA GLY A 451 -30.49 -11.88 4.26
C GLY A 451 -31.01 -10.70 3.43
N GLU A 452 -30.92 -9.49 3.97
CA GLU A 452 -31.30 -8.25 3.28
C GLU A 452 -30.15 -7.66 2.43
N THR A 453 -28.93 -8.18 2.56
CA THR A 453 -27.77 -7.65 1.85
C THR A 453 -27.73 -8.20 0.43
N LYS A 454 -27.73 -7.29 -0.54
CA LYS A 454 -27.64 -7.59 -1.97
C LYS A 454 -26.37 -7.01 -2.57
N LEU A 455 -25.57 -7.86 -3.21
CA LEU A 455 -24.28 -7.50 -3.80
C LEU A 455 -24.19 -7.99 -5.25
N LYS A 456 -23.33 -7.33 -6.03
CA LYS A 456 -23.03 -7.68 -7.42
C LYS A 456 -21.58 -8.17 -7.52
N TRP A 457 -21.34 -9.15 -8.38
CA TRP A 457 -20.00 -9.50 -8.82
C TRP A 457 -19.36 -8.34 -9.57
N ASN A 458 -18.03 -8.40 -9.70
CA ASN A 458 -17.22 -7.47 -10.45
C ASN A 458 -17.79 -7.16 -11.86
N SER A 459 -17.93 -5.90 -12.25
CA SER A 459 -18.41 -5.53 -13.60
C SER A 459 -17.36 -5.68 -14.70
N THR A 460 -16.08 -5.68 -14.32
CA THR A 460 -14.93 -5.86 -15.20
C THR A 460 -14.09 -7.05 -14.74
N THR A 461 -13.46 -7.77 -15.67
CA THR A 461 -12.57 -8.91 -15.36
C THR A 461 -11.09 -8.51 -15.33
N VAL A 462 -10.74 -7.36 -15.90
CA VAL A 462 -9.35 -6.90 -16.03
C VAL A 462 -9.21 -5.64 -15.19
N ASP A 463 -8.30 -5.69 -14.22
CA ASP A 463 -7.99 -4.55 -13.35
C ASP A 463 -9.19 -4.06 -12.53
N TRP A 464 -10.08 -4.98 -12.16
CA TRP A 464 -11.27 -4.70 -11.37
C TRP A 464 -10.95 -3.99 -10.05
N VAL A 465 -9.86 -4.40 -9.36
CA VAL A 465 -9.47 -3.86 -8.05
C VAL A 465 -9.34 -2.34 -8.07
N ASN A 466 -8.86 -1.79 -9.18
CA ASN A 466 -8.65 -0.36 -9.41
C ASN A 466 -9.83 0.34 -10.10
N SER A 467 -10.90 -0.39 -10.44
CA SER A 467 -12.07 0.18 -11.11
C SER A 467 -12.90 1.07 -10.15
N PRO A 468 -13.58 2.11 -10.65
CA PRO A 468 -14.34 3.05 -9.81
C PRO A 468 -15.45 2.39 -8.97
N ASN A 469 -16.06 1.32 -9.48
CA ASN A 469 -17.18 0.63 -8.84
C ASN A 469 -16.74 -0.50 -7.89
N ALA A 470 -15.43 -0.78 -7.79
CA ALA A 470 -14.92 -1.95 -7.09
C ALA A 470 -15.26 -1.99 -5.58
N SER A 471 -15.48 -0.82 -4.96
CA SER A 471 -15.89 -0.71 -3.55
C SER A 471 -17.36 -1.10 -3.30
N MET A 472 -18.16 -1.12 -4.36
CA MET A 472 -19.59 -1.48 -4.34
C MET A 472 -19.84 -2.91 -4.86
N GLU A 473 -18.82 -3.54 -5.42
CA GLU A 473 -18.86 -4.86 -6.03
C GLU A 473 -18.09 -5.89 -5.18
N VAL A 474 -18.29 -7.16 -5.50
CA VAL A 474 -17.57 -8.29 -4.90
C VAL A 474 -16.66 -8.90 -5.96
N GLY A 475 -15.38 -9.03 -5.64
CA GLY A 475 -14.42 -9.72 -6.49
C GLY A 475 -14.41 -11.22 -6.21
N CYS A 476 -13.95 -11.99 -7.18
CA CYS A 476 -13.57 -13.39 -6.95
C CYS A 476 -12.06 -13.55 -6.99
N ILE A 477 -11.59 -14.78 -6.73
CA ILE A 477 -10.17 -15.10 -6.78
C ILE A 477 -9.49 -14.72 -8.10
N HIS A 478 -10.19 -14.84 -9.24
CA HIS A 478 -9.64 -14.54 -10.57
C HIS A 478 -9.36 -13.05 -10.77
N THR A 479 -10.11 -12.18 -10.09
CA THR A 479 -9.97 -10.72 -10.18
C THR A 479 -9.06 -10.11 -9.11
N THR A 480 -8.80 -10.84 -8.03
CA THR A 480 -7.96 -10.38 -6.90
C THR A 480 -6.56 -11.00 -6.91
N GLN A 481 -6.32 -11.99 -7.77
CA GLN A 481 -5.01 -12.65 -7.85
C GLN A 481 -3.93 -11.66 -8.31
N GLY A 482 -2.77 -11.71 -7.65
CA GLY A 482 -1.66 -10.79 -7.88
C GLY A 482 -1.75 -9.47 -7.11
N TYR A 483 -2.95 -8.99 -6.75
CA TYR A 483 -3.15 -7.71 -6.08
C TYR A 483 -2.98 -7.78 -4.56
N ASP A 484 -2.52 -6.67 -3.99
CA ASP A 484 -2.46 -6.40 -2.55
C ASP A 484 -3.56 -5.41 -2.17
N LEU A 485 -4.38 -5.75 -1.18
CA LEU A 485 -5.49 -4.94 -0.68
C LEU A 485 -5.15 -4.39 0.70
N ASN A 486 -5.59 -3.18 1.05
CA ASN A 486 -5.34 -2.65 2.39
C ASN A 486 -6.19 -3.42 3.42
N TYR A 487 -7.48 -3.59 3.13
CA TYR A 487 -8.37 -4.52 3.84
C TYR A 487 -9.11 -5.44 2.86
N THR A 488 -9.38 -6.67 3.30
CA THR A 488 -10.22 -7.61 2.54
C THR A 488 -11.42 -8.04 3.38
N GLY A 489 -12.63 -7.87 2.85
CA GLY A 489 -13.83 -8.49 3.39
C GLY A 489 -14.12 -9.79 2.66
N VAL A 490 -13.91 -10.93 3.32
CA VAL A 490 -14.03 -12.27 2.74
C VAL A 490 -15.39 -12.88 3.08
N ILE A 491 -16.17 -13.19 2.05
CA ILE A 491 -17.42 -13.95 2.19
C ILE A 491 -17.12 -15.42 1.86
N ILE A 492 -17.22 -16.29 2.87
CA ILE A 492 -17.20 -17.73 2.69
C ILE A 492 -18.61 -18.19 2.36
N GLY A 493 -18.78 -18.68 1.13
CA GLY A 493 -20.06 -19.04 0.56
C GLY A 493 -20.63 -20.37 1.05
N PRO A 494 -21.85 -20.71 0.61
CA PRO A 494 -22.57 -21.92 1.01
C PRO A 494 -22.03 -23.21 0.39
N GLU A 495 -20.99 -23.13 -0.44
CA GLU A 495 -20.32 -24.29 -1.02
C GLU A 495 -19.41 -25.02 -0.03
N LEU A 496 -18.93 -24.36 1.02
CA LEU A 496 -18.02 -24.94 2.01
C LEU A 496 -18.68 -25.00 3.40
N ASP A 497 -18.63 -26.16 4.06
CA ASP A 497 -19.07 -26.30 5.44
C ASP A 497 -18.12 -27.20 6.28
N TYR A 498 -18.38 -27.30 7.58
CA TYR A 498 -17.66 -28.17 8.50
C TYR A 498 -18.59 -29.22 9.10
N ASP A 499 -18.17 -30.48 9.04
CA ASP A 499 -18.85 -31.62 9.64
C ASP A 499 -18.20 -31.95 10.99
N PHE A 500 -18.90 -31.64 12.09
CA PHE A 500 -18.44 -31.90 13.45
C PHE A 500 -18.50 -33.38 13.85
N GLU A 501 -19.30 -34.21 13.17
CA GLU A 501 -19.39 -35.65 13.45
C GLU A 501 -18.14 -36.35 12.94
N ASN A 502 -17.75 -36.05 11.70
CA ASN A 502 -16.58 -36.66 11.04
C ASN A 502 -15.30 -35.82 11.17
N ASN A 503 -15.35 -34.65 11.83
CA ASN A 503 -14.25 -33.70 12.00
C ASN A 503 -13.55 -33.33 10.68
N LYS A 504 -14.32 -33.02 9.63
CA LYS A 504 -13.78 -32.74 8.30
C LYS A 504 -14.52 -31.59 7.61
N PHE A 505 -13.83 -30.92 6.69
CA PHE A 505 -14.49 -29.99 5.77
C PHE A 505 -15.26 -30.76 4.70
N ILE A 506 -16.40 -30.20 4.30
CA ILE A 506 -17.25 -30.76 3.24
C ILE A 506 -17.53 -29.69 2.19
N ILE A 507 -17.58 -30.12 0.93
CA ILE A 507 -17.88 -29.25 -0.21
C ILE A 507 -19.23 -29.65 -0.81
N ASN A 508 -20.14 -28.68 -0.96
CA ASN A 508 -21.34 -28.85 -1.77
C ASN A 508 -21.05 -28.42 -3.21
N LYS A 509 -20.76 -29.41 -4.07
CA LYS A 509 -20.46 -29.19 -5.50
C LYS A 509 -21.59 -28.48 -6.26
N GLN A 510 -22.85 -28.56 -5.80
CA GLN A 510 -23.97 -27.86 -6.46
C GLN A 510 -23.90 -26.34 -6.28
N ASN A 511 -23.37 -25.90 -5.14
CA ASN A 511 -23.20 -24.48 -4.78
C ASN A 511 -21.91 -23.89 -5.35
N TYR A 512 -20.91 -24.69 -5.72
CA TYR A 512 -19.75 -24.18 -6.45
C TYR A 512 -20.12 -23.87 -7.91
N LYS A 513 -20.01 -22.59 -8.32
CA LYS A 513 -20.47 -22.07 -9.62
C LYS A 513 -19.35 -21.79 -10.61
N ASP A 514 -18.09 -22.03 -10.25
CA ASP A 514 -17.00 -21.98 -11.24
C ASP A 514 -17.14 -23.21 -12.15
N LYS A 515 -17.80 -23.03 -13.29
CA LYS A 515 -18.01 -24.08 -14.30
C LYS A 515 -16.71 -24.73 -14.72
N ASN A 516 -15.63 -23.94 -14.75
CA ASN A 516 -14.34 -24.43 -15.19
C ASN A 516 -13.70 -25.35 -14.14
N GLY A 517 -13.75 -24.97 -12.87
CA GLY A 517 -13.32 -25.83 -11.76
C GLY A 517 -14.21 -27.06 -11.61
N LYS A 518 -15.54 -26.87 -11.66
CA LYS A 518 -16.53 -27.92 -11.37
C LYS A 518 -16.55 -29.07 -12.39
N ASN A 519 -16.47 -28.75 -13.68
CA ASN A 519 -16.69 -29.74 -14.75
C ASN A 519 -15.46 -30.62 -15.02
N SER A 520 -14.27 -30.15 -14.66
CA SER A 520 -13.01 -30.87 -14.92
C SER A 520 -12.52 -31.70 -13.74
N ILE A 521 -13.08 -31.49 -12.54
CA ILE A 521 -12.75 -32.26 -11.34
C ILE A 521 -13.88 -33.24 -11.01
N THR A 522 -13.59 -34.53 -11.14
CA THR A 522 -14.51 -35.62 -10.77
C THR A 522 -14.38 -36.01 -9.30
N ASP A 523 -13.16 -35.95 -8.75
CA ASP A 523 -12.86 -36.25 -7.33
C ASP A 523 -13.23 -35.07 -6.43
N GLU A 524 -14.19 -35.29 -5.51
CA GLU A 524 -14.62 -34.27 -4.55
C GLU A 524 -13.52 -33.81 -3.60
N LYS A 525 -12.55 -34.67 -3.26
CA LYS A 525 -11.42 -34.30 -2.42
C LYS A 525 -10.53 -33.26 -3.10
N VAL A 526 -10.24 -33.48 -4.38
CA VAL A 526 -9.47 -32.54 -5.20
C VAL A 526 -10.22 -31.21 -5.31
N LEU A 527 -11.55 -31.24 -5.49
CA LEU A 527 -12.36 -30.02 -5.54
C LEU A 527 -12.32 -29.26 -4.21
N LEU A 528 -12.46 -29.97 -3.09
CA LEU A 528 -12.36 -29.38 -1.75
C LEU A 528 -11.00 -28.71 -1.54
N ASP A 529 -9.90 -29.38 -1.90
CA ASP A 529 -8.53 -28.83 -1.77
C ASP A 529 -8.38 -27.53 -2.58
N TYR A 530 -8.93 -27.47 -3.79
CA TYR A 530 -8.93 -26.24 -4.60
C TYR A 530 -9.74 -25.12 -3.97
N VAL A 531 -10.94 -25.41 -3.45
CA VAL A 531 -11.78 -24.40 -2.78
C VAL A 531 -11.11 -23.89 -1.50
N ILE A 532 -10.49 -24.76 -0.72
CA ILE A 532 -9.69 -24.37 0.45
C ILE A 532 -8.52 -23.48 0.02
N ASN A 533 -7.79 -23.81 -1.05
CA ASN A 533 -6.70 -22.98 -1.56
C ASN A 533 -7.19 -21.60 -2.04
N ILE A 534 -8.38 -21.52 -2.63
CA ILE A 534 -9.01 -20.24 -2.98
C ILE A 534 -9.20 -19.39 -1.71
N TYR A 535 -9.81 -19.96 -0.66
CA TYR A 535 -10.03 -19.25 0.60
C TYR A 535 -8.73 -18.85 1.30
N LYS A 536 -7.75 -19.77 1.41
CA LYS A 536 -6.40 -19.45 1.92
C LYS A 536 -5.78 -18.29 1.13
N THR A 537 -5.92 -18.29 -0.19
CA THR A 537 -5.34 -17.24 -1.05
C THR A 537 -6.00 -15.88 -0.87
N ILE A 538 -7.33 -15.80 -0.69
CA ILE A 538 -8.02 -14.51 -0.49
C ILE A 538 -7.88 -13.97 0.93
N LEU A 539 -7.78 -14.84 1.94
CA LEU A 539 -7.53 -14.44 3.33
C LEU A 539 -6.15 -13.75 3.49
N LEU A 540 -5.17 -14.15 2.69
CA LEU A 540 -3.82 -13.57 2.71
C LEU A 540 -3.65 -12.29 1.84
N ARG A 541 -4.76 -11.67 1.38
CA ARG A 541 -4.72 -10.47 0.52
C ARG A 541 -4.70 -9.15 1.27
N GLY A 542 -5.30 -9.10 2.47
CA GLY A 542 -5.35 -7.89 3.29
C GLY A 542 -4.01 -7.59 3.94
N ILE A 543 -3.42 -6.43 3.65
CA ILE A 543 -2.15 -5.95 4.24
C ILE A 543 -2.36 -5.57 5.71
N GLU A 544 -3.41 -4.81 6.00
CA GLU A 544 -3.68 -4.25 7.34
C GLU A 544 -4.74 -5.02 8.12
N GLY A 545 -5.67 -5.67 7.42
CA GLY A 545 -6.71 -6.48 8.07
C GLY A 545 -7.55 -7.31 7.11
N THR A 546 -8.20 -8.32 7.68
CA THR A 546 -9.13 -9.21 6.98
C THR A 546 -10.37 -9.42 7.84
N TYR A 547 -11.54 -9.12 7.27
CA TYR A 547 -12.84 -9.38 7.87
C TYR A 547 -13.47 -10.57 7.18
N ILE A 548 -14.12 -11.45 7.94
CA ILE A 548 -14.72 -12.67 7.41
C ILE A 548 -16.19 -12.72 7.75
N TYR A 549 -17.01 -13.12 6.79
CA TYR A 549 -18.38 -13.56 7.01
C TYR A 549 -18.54 -14.98 6.46
N VAL A 550 -19.27 -15.84 7.18
CA VAL A 550 -19.45 -17.25 6.82
C VAL A 550 -20.94 -17.55 6.69
N CYS A 551 -21.36 -18.07 5.54
CA CYS A 551 -22.76 -18.38 5.27
C CYS A 551 -23.26 -19.55 6.13
N ASN A 552 -22.48 -20.63 6.21
CA ASN A 552 -22.89 -21.86 6.88
C ASN A 552 -22.65 -21.79 8.40
N PRO A 553 -23.65 -22.10 9.25
CA PRO A 553 -23.53 -21.99 10.71
C PRO A 553 -22.47 -22.90 11.34
N ASN A 554 -22.31 -24.14 10.83
CA ASN A 554 -21.33 -25.09 11.39
C ASN A 554 -19.90 -24.62 11.13
N LEU A 555 -19.59 -24.23 9.90
CA LEU A 555 -18.30 -23.62 9.59
C LEU A 555 -18.05 -22.33 10.37
N ARG A 556 -19.07 -21.48 10.54
CA ARG A 556 -18.95 -20.27 11.37
C ARG A 556 -18.56 -20.62 12.81
N LYS A 557 -19.27 -21.58 13.41
CA LYS A 557 -18.99 -22.08 14.77
C LYS A 557 -17.61 -22.71 14.88
N TYR A 558 -17.13 -23.40 13.85
CA TYR A 558 -15.78 -23.95 13.81
C TYR A 558 -14.74 -22.82 13.81
N LEU A 559 -14.90 -21.83 12.92
CA LEU A 559 -13.96 -20.72 12.75
C LEU A 559 -13.97 -19.74 13.93
N SER A 560 -15.09 -19.54 14.62
CA SER A 560 -15.16 -18.67 15.81
C SER A 560 -14.28 -19.15 16.98
N ASN A 561 -13.81 -20.40 16.97
CA ASN A 561 -12.84 -20.89 17.95
C ASN A 561 -11.42 -20.34 17.73
N TYR A 562 -11.14 -19.82 16.54
CA TYR A 562 -9.80 -19.39 16.11
C TYR A 562 -9.76 -17.91 15.70
N ILE A 563 -10.91 -17.32 15.42
CA ILE A 563 -11.05 -15.95 14.89
C ILE A 563 -11.84 -15.11 15.89
N PRO A 564 -11.33 -13.96 16.34
CA PRO A 564 -12.08 -13.06 17.21
C PRO A 564 -13.38 -12.60 16.53
N ASN A 565 -14.51 -12.77 17.20
CA ASN A 565 -15.78 -12.23 16.71
C ASN A 565 -15.77 -10.70 16.78
N PHE A 566 -16.29 -10.06 15.73
CA PHE A 566 -16.65 -8.67 15.75
C PHE A 566 -17.85 -8.52 16.67
N THR A 567 -17.60 -7.95 17.84
CA THR A 567 -18.64 -7.36 18.64
C THR A 567 -18.86 -5.95 18.12
N THR A 568 -20.10 -5.63 17.72
CA THR A 568 -20.54 -4.26 17.88
C THR A 568 -20.40 -3.99 19.36
N VAL A 569 -19.35 -3.27 19.74
CA VAL A 569 -19.43 -2.49 20.96
C VAL A 569 -20.67 -1.65 20.71
N ASN A 570 -21.78 -2.01 21.36
CA ASN A 570 -22.88 -1.08 21.50
C ASN A 570 -22.19 0.19 21.97
N LYS A 571 -22.17 1.23 21.13
CA LYS A 571 -21.89 2.60 21.55
C LYS A 571 -23.06 3.09 22.43
N GLU A 572 -23.48 2.24 23.36
CA GLU A 572 -24.31 2.47 24.53
C GLU A 572 -23.50 2.07 25.78
N GLN A 573 -22.18 2.25 25.77
CA GLN A 573 -21.63 2.92 26.95
C GLN A 573 -21.79 4.41 26.65
N GLY A 574 -22.78 5.02 27.30
CA GLY A 574 -22.78 6.48 27.41
C GLY A 574 -21.40 6.93 27.89
N LEU A 575 -20.97 8.12 27.47
CA LEU A 575 -19.77 8.72 28.04
C LEU A 575 -19.90 8.69 29.56
N GLU A 576 -18.97 8.00 30.22
CA GLU A 576 -18.94 7.96 31.68
C GLU A 576 -18.38 9.29 32.16
N PHE A 577 -19.25 10.08 32.80
CA PHE A 577 -18.88 11.34 33.40
C PHE A 577 -18.44 11.09 34.84
N LEU A 578 -17.18 11.39 35.13
CA LEU A 578 -16.58 11.27 36.44
C LEU A 578 -16.51 12.65 37.11
N SER A 579 -16.66 12.69 38.43
CA SER A 579 -16.49 13.90 39.24
C SER A 579 -15.03 14.23 39.56
N SER A 580 -14.10 13.31 39.29
CA SER A 580 -12.67 13.46 39.59
C SER A 580 -11.80 12.80 38.51
N PRO A 581 -10.59 13.31 38.24
CA PRO A 581 -9.73 12.79 37.18
C PRO A 581 -9.17 11.40 37.49
N THR A 582 -9.22 10.50 36.51
CA THR A 582 -8.47 9.23 36.44
C THR A 582 -7.30 9.36 35.43
N ILE A 583 -6.43 8.34 35.39
CA ILE A 583 -5.32 8.24 34.43
C ILE A 583 -5.77 8.14 32.95
N THR A 584 -7.04 7.83 32.73
CA THR A 584 -7.69 7.56 31.44
C THR A 584 -8.84 8.53 31.16
N SER A 585 -9.04 9.53 32.01
CA SER A 585 -10.08 10.54 31.83
C SER A 585 -9.53 11.86 31.28
N VAL A 586 -10.36 12.60 30.55
CA VAL A 586 -10.06 13.96 30.08
C VAL A 586 -11.05 14.96 30.67
N PRO A 587 -10.62 16.20 30.96
CA PRO A 587 -11.54 17.24 31.40
C PRO A 587 -12.59 17.52 30.33
N PHE A 588 -13.85 17.58 30.75
CA PHE A 588 -14.99 17.92 29.93
C PHE A 588 -15.52 19.31 30.29
N TYR A 589 -15.59 20.17 29.30
CA TYR A 589 -16.15 21.50 29.43
C TYR A 589 -17.54 21.52 28.80
N ASP A 590 -18.57 21.61 29.64
CA ASP A 590 -19.97 21.75 29.25
C ASP A 590 -20.27 23.19 28.86
N ILE A 591 -19.63 23.66 27.78
CA ILE A 591 -19.81 25.01 27.27
C ILE A 591 -21.03 24.99 26.35
N SER A 592 -22.20 25.28 26.92
CA SER A 592 -23.44 25.50 26.18
C SER A 592 -23.74 27.00 26.20
N ILE A 593 -23.39 27.71 25.13
CA ILE A 593 -23.54 29.17 25.11
C ILE A 593 -24.92 29.50 24.56
N ALA A 594 -25.74 30.11 25.42
CA ALA A 594 -27.11 30.48 25.11
C ALA A 594 -27.14 31.70 24.16
N ALA A 595 -27.87 31.57 23.05
CA ALA A 595 -28.17 32.67 22.16
C ALA A 595 -29.09 33.68 22.86
N GLY A 596 -28.55 34.82 23.33
CA GLY A 596 -29.35 35.93 23.83
C GLY A 596 -28.65 36.83 24.84
N SER A 597 -29.03 38.12 24.81
CA SER A 597 -28.53 39.27 25.57
C SER A 597 -28.03 38.99 27.00
N PHE A 598 -26.78 39.42 27.27
CA PHE A 598 -26.07 39.53 28.55
C PHE A 598 -26.91 39.21 29.80
N SER A 599 -26.64 38.06 30.44
CA SER A 599 -26.64 37.96 31.90
C SER A 599 -25.87 36.73 32.39
N GLU A 600 -25.08 36.99 33.43
CA GLU A 600 -24.37 36.09 34.35
C GLU A 600 -23.24 35.24 33.75
N VAL A 601 -22.01 35.61 34.15
CA VAL A 601 -20.89 34.68 34.30
C VAL A 601 -21.42 33.46 35.05
N GLN A 602 -21.80 32.41 34.32
CA GLN A 602 -22.05 31.12 34.93
C GLN A 602 -20.72 30.72 35.54
N ALA A 603 -20.66 30.71 36.87
CA ALA A 603 -19.59 30.06 37.60
C ALA A 603 -19.40 28.70 36.93
N ALA A 604 -18.19 28.44 36.41
CA ALA A 604 -17.87 27.21 35.73
C ALA A 604 -18.47 26.06 36.54
N GLY A 605 -19.46 25.37 35.98
CA GLY A 605 -20.06 24.21 36.64
C GLY A 605 -18.96 23.23 37.02
N ASP A 606 -19.23 22.36 38.00
CA ASP A 606 -18.25 21.38 38.47
C ASP A 606 -17.55 20.69 37.30
N LEU A 607 -16.23 20.81 37.24
CA LEU A 607 -15.41 20.24 36.16
C LEU A 607 -15.61 18.72 36.15
N LYS A 608 -16.34 18.23 35.14
CA LYS A 608 -16.53 16.80 34.91
C LYS A 608 -15.38 16.25 34.07
N TYR A 609 -15.16 14.95 34.17
CA TYR A 609 -14.19 14.24 33.34
C TYR A 609 -14.91 13.17 32.53
N ILE A 610 -14.46 12.93 31.30
CA ILE A 610 -14.96 11.85 30.46
C ILE A 610 -13.91 10.74 30.45
N GLU A 611 -14.32 9.52 30.80
CA GLU A 611 -13.49 8.33 30.68
C GLU A 611 -13.28 7.99 29.19
N ILE A 612 -12.01 7.85 28.77
CA ILE A 612 -11.65 7.46 27.40
C ILE A 612 -10.70 6.26 27.49
N PRO A 613 -11.22 5.02 27.31
CA PRO A 613 -10.38 3.83 27.26
C PRO A 613 -9.28 4.01 26.20
N ASP A 614 -8.05 3.61 26.55
CA ASP A 614 -6.86 3.66 25.69
C ASP A 614 -6.27 5.05 25.37
N ILE A 615 -6.67 6.13 26.06
CA ILE A 615 -6.03 7.43 25.87
C ILE A 615 -4.62 7.48 26.50
N THR A 616 -3.62 7.82 25.69
CA THR A 616 -2.26 8.10 26.16
C THR A 616 -2.05 9.61 26.31
N ASN A 617 -1.33 10.04 27.35
CA ASN A 617 -1.10 11.46 27.65
C ASN A 617 -2.39 12.30 27.83
N HIS A 618 -3.37 11.78 28.59
CA HIS A 618 -4.68 12.41 28.83
C HIS A 618 -4.63 13.92 29.18
N LYS A 619 -3.56 14.38 29.86
CA LYS A 619 -3.35 15.79 30.22
C LYS A 619 -3.30 16.76 29.03
N ASN A 620 -2.94 16.25 27.85
CA ASN A 620 -2.87 17.01 26.60
C ASN A 620 -4.23 17.13 25.91
N TYR A 621 -5.27 16.49 26.42
CA TYR A 621 -6.58 16.48 25.79
C TYR A 621 -7.64 17.12 26.68
N PHE A 622 -8.73 17.54 26.06
CA PHE A 622 -9.97 17.94 26.71
C PHE A 622 -11.14 17.65 25.77
N ALA A 623 -12.35 17.58 26.32
CA ALA A 623 -13.56 17.40 25.55
C ALA A 623 -14.50 18.60 25.73
N CYS A 624 -15.24 18.96 24.69
CA CYS A 624 -16.33 19.91 24.80
C CYS A 624 -17.50 19.51 23.88
N LYS A 625 -18.67 20.03 24.19
CA LYS A 625 -19.87 19.85 23.37
C LYS A 625 -19.91 20.90 22.26
N ILE A 626 -20.19 20.49 21.04
CA ILE A 626 -20.24 21.34 19.86
C ILE A 626 -21.67 21.37 19.32
N PHE A 627 -22.16 22.58 19.10
CA PHE A 627 -23.42 22.85 18.43
C PHE A 627 -23.18 23.65 17.14
N GLY A 628 -24.11 23.55 16.19
CA GLY A 628 -24.05 24.26 14.91
C GLY A 628 -23.84 23.34 13.72
N GLU A 629 -24.27 23.83 12.55
CA GLU A 629 -24.30 23.07 11.30
C GLU A 629 -23.14 23.44 10.36
N SER A 630 -22.38 24.50 10.67
CA SER A 630 -21.24 24.97 9.87
C SER A 630 -20.08 23.97 9.72
N MET A 631 -20.06 22.87 10.49
CA MET A 631 -19.05 21.80 10.42
C MET A 631 -19.64 20.40 10.17
N ASN A 632 -20.92 20.29 9.79
CA ASN A 632 -21.66 19.03 9.76
C ASN A 632 -21.15 17.94 8.79
N LYS A 633 -20.23 18.26 7.86
CA LYS A 633 -19.53 17.24 7.06
C LYS A 633 -18.56 16.39 7.89
N VAL A 634 -18.07 16.92 9.01
CA VAL A 634 -17.04 16.29 9.86
C VAL A 634 -17.50 16.14 11.30
N ILE A 635 -18.23 17.13 11.82
CA ILE A 635 -18.72 17.19 13.19
C ILE A 635 -20.23 17.39 13.14
N PRO A 636 -21.03 16.34 13.32
CA PRO A 636 -22.47 16.46 13.42
C PRO A 636 -22.89 17.39 14.57
N ASN A 637 -23.96 18.15 14.40
CA ASN A 637 -24.50 19.06 15.42
C ASN A 637 -24.85 18.31 16.72
N GLY A 638 -24.55 18.89 17.89
CA GLY A 638 -24.78 18.29 19.21
C GLY A 638 -23.70 17.31 19.67
N SER A 639 -22.65 17.09 18.88
CA SER A 639 -21.56 16.15 19.19
C SER A 639 -20.73 16.57 20.40
N ILE A 640 -20.27 15.59 21.19
CA ILE A 640 -19.17 15.77 22.15
C ILE A 640 -17.88 15.40 21.43
N CYS A 641 -16.93 16.33 21.36
CA CYS A 641 -15.70 16.18 20.60
C CYS A 641 -14.47 16.19 21.52
N LEU A 642 -13.46 15.40 21.14
CA LEU A 642 -12.15 15.37 21.78
C LEU A 642 -11.20 16.34 21.06
N PHE A 643 -10.48 17.13 21.83
CA PHE A 643 -9.49 18.09 21.36
C PHE A 643 -8.15 17.85 22.01
N LYS A 644 -7.08 18.00 21.23
CA LYS A 644 -5.72 18.12 21.75
C LYS A 644 -5.42 19.58 22.02
N LYS A 645 -4.94 19.91 23.22
CA LYS A 645 -4.50 21.24 23.61
C LYS A 645 -3.42 21.72 22.64
N TYR A 646 -3.60 22.92 22.11
CA TYR A 646 -2.64 23.49 21.19
C TYR A 646 -1.39 23.97 21.94
N SER A 647 -0.23 23.39 21.62
CA SER A 647 1.06 23.71 22.26
C SER A 647 2.09 24.33 21.29
N GLY A 648 1.66 24.76 20.11
CA GLY A 648 2.52 25.26 19.02
C GLY A 648 2.51 24.36 17.78
N GLY A 649 3.01 24.88 16.65
CA GLY A 649 3.04 24.18 15.36
C GLY A 649 2.29 24.90 14.24
N SER A 650 2.26 24.30 13.04
CA SER A 650 1.39 24.78 11.96
C SER A 650 -0.05 24.38 12.23
N ARG A 651 -0.99 25.28 11.93
CA ARG A 651 -2.43 25.06 12.09
C ARG A 651 -3.14 24.92 10.74
N ASN A 652 -2.45 25.21 9.63
CA ASN A 652 -3.06 25.25 8.30
C ASN A 652 -3.58 23.86 7.90
N GLY A 653 -4.88 23.77 7.59
CA GLY A 653 -5.59 22.55 7.23
C GLY A 653 -6.09 21.73 8.42
N LEU A 654 -5.90 22.21 9.66
CA LEU A 654 -6.42 21.54 10.86
C LEU A 654 -7.76 22.15 11.26
N ILE A 655 -8.67 21.31 11.78
CA ILE A 655 -9.90 21.80 12.41
C ILE A 655 -9.54 22.26 13.83
N THR A 656 -9.71 23.54 14.12
CA THR A 656 -9.30 24.16 15.38
C THR A 656 -10.47 24.76 16.13
N LEU A 657 -10.49 24.56 17.44
CA LEU A 657 -11.33 25.32 18.37
C LEU A 657 -10.59 26.62 18.72
N VAL A 658 -11.23 27.74 18.44
CA VAL A 658 -10.62 29.07 18.56
C VAL A 658 -11.52 30.00 19.36
N GLU A 659 -10.90 30.94 20.06
CA GLU A 659 -11.51 31.96 20.89
C GLU A 659 -11.13 33.33 20.33
N SER A 660 -12.10 34.22 20.19
CA SER A 660 -11.87 35.63 19.86
C SER A 660 -12.95 36.51 20.45
N SER A 661 -12.56 37.61 21.09
CA SER A 661 -13.50 38.60 21.65
C SER A 661 -14.27 39.41 20.60
N GLU A 662 -13.86 39.34 19.34
CA GLU A 662 -14.41 40.14 18.23
C GLU A 662 -15.21 39.31 17.21
N ILE A 663 -15.18 37.97 17.35
CA ILE A 663 -15.89 37.05 16.45
C ILE A 663 -17.15 36.56 17.16
N TYR A 664 -18.31 36.85 16.57
CA TYR A 664 -19.57 36.26 16.99
C TYR A 664 -19.95 35.11 16.07
N ASP A 665 -19.88 33.88 16.56
CA ASP A 665 -20.37 32.72 15.80
C ASP A 665 -21.90 32.66 15.87
N THR A 666 -22.56 32.78 14.72
CA THR A 666 -24.03 32.80 14.60
C THR A 666 -24.70 31.48 14.97
N ASP A 667 -24.00 30.36 14.85
CA ASP A 667 -24.54 29.03 15.21
C ASP A 667 -24.43 28.79 16.72
N LEU A 668 -23.34 29.27 17.34
CA LEU A 668 -22.99 29.03 18.74
C LEU A 668 -23.40 30.16 19.69
N GLY A 669 -23.74 31.34 19.17
CA GLY A 669 -24.05 32.53 19.96
C GLY A 669 -22.87 33.02 20.83
N SER A 670 -21.63 32.70 20.43
CA SER A 670 -20.46 32.80 21.31
C SER A 670 -19.18 33.31 20.66
N ASN A 671 -18.21 33.68 21.52
CA ASN A 671 -16.85 34.06 21.16
C ASN A 671 -15.93 32.87 20.84
N TYR A 672 -16.47 31.65 20.83
CA TYR A 672 -15.78 30.43 20.43
C TYR A 672 -16.34 29.94 19.10
N THR A 673 -15.45 29.50 18.21
CA THR A 673 -15.84 28.82 16.98
C THR A 673 -14.92 27.65 16.67
N ILE A 674 -15.44 26.71 15.89
CA ILE A 674 -14.68 25.57 15.37
C ILE A 674 -14.78 25.56 13.85
N LYS A 675 -13.61 25.64 13.20
CA LYS A 675 -13.50 25.74 11.74
C LYS A 675 -12.16 25.15 11.28
N GLU A 676 -12.05 24.82 10.00
CA GLU A 676 -10.75 24.50 9.40
C GLU A 676 -9.91 25.77 9.31
N TYR A 677 -8.73 25.74 9.93
CA TYR A 677 -7.84 26.89 10.00
C TYR A 677 -6.97 27.00 8.74
N SER A 678 -6.88 28.20 8.20
CA SER A 678 -5.92 28.56 7.16
C SER A 678 -5.33 29.93 7.47
N SER A 679 -4.07 30.15 7.13
CA SER A 679 -3.42 31.44 7.31
C SER A 679 -2.48 31.75 6.16
N ILE A 680 -2.54 32.99 5.71
CA ILE A 680 -1.65 33.59 4.73
C ILE A 680 -0.67 34.47 5.50
N LYS A 681 0.64 34.28 5.25
CA LYS A 681 1.71 34.97 5.96
C LYS A 681 2.47 35.88 4.98
N GLN A 682 2.81 37.07 5.45
CA GLN A 682 3.68 38.01 4.74
C GLN A 682 4.97 38.17 5.56
N PHE A 683 6.09 38.30 4.85
CA PHE A 683 7.43 38.44 5.44
C PHE A 683 7.92 39.88 5.25
N ASP A 684 8.37 40.51 6.32
CA ASP A 684 9.05 41.81 6.32
C ASP A 684 10.44 41.72 6.97
N GLU A 685 11.18 42.83 7.02
CA GLU A 685 12.55 42.88 7.57
C GLU A 685 12.61 42.65 9.10
N GLU A 686 11.47 42.66 9.81
CA GLU A 686 11.39 42.46 11.27
C GLU A 686 10.83 41.08 11.69
N GLY A 687 10.26 40.29 10.77
CA GLY A 687 9.81 38.94 11.03
C GLY A 687 8.69 38.44 10.12
N TRP A 688 7.91 37.46 10.60
CA TRP A 688 6.71 36.99 9.91
C TRP A 688 5.46 37.51 10.65
N ARG A 689 4.51 38.07 9.91
CA ARG A 689 3.19 38.45 10.44
C ARG A 689 2.08 37.70 9.68
N HIS A 690 0.98 37.42 10.36
CA HIS A 690 -0.22 36.90 9.69
C HIS A 690 -0.82 38.05 8.86
N GLN A 691 -0.92 37.86 7.54
CA GLN A 691 -1.60 38.82 6.66
C GLN A 691 -3.12 38.60 6.74
N GLU A 692 -3.53 37.34 6.85
CA GLU A 692 -4.95 36.95 6.91
C GLU A 692 -5.07 35.58 7.59
N ILE A 693 -6.02 35.43 8.52
CA ILE A 693 -6.47 34.13 9.04
C ILE A 693 -7.85 33.84 8.48
N ILE A 694 -8.02 32.68 7.85
CA ILE A 694 -9.27 32.24 7.24
C ILE A 694 -9.74 30.98 7.97
N LEU A 695 -10.91 31.06 8.60
CA LEU A 695 -11.58 29.97 9.27
C LEU A 695 -12.70 29.45 8.37
N LYS A 696 -12.49 28.28 7.76
CA LYS A 696 -13.37 27.72 6.73
C LYS A 696 -14.42 26.77 7.34
N PRO A 697 -15.70 26.95 7.02
CA PRO A 697 -16.73 25.99 7.36
C PRO A 697 -16.61 24.72 6.51
N LEU A 698 -16.97 23.58 7.08
CA LEU A 698 -17.06 22.29 6.41
C LEU A 698 -18.49 21.77 6.53
N SER A 699 -19.41 22.39 5.80
CA SER A 699 -20.84 22.08 5.88
C SER A 699 -21.41 21.56 4.54
N THR A 700 -22.50 20.81 4.62
CA THR A 700 -23.38 20.47 3.49
C THR A 700 -24.25 21.65 3.05
N HIS A 701 -24.33 22.70 3.87
CA HIS A 701 -25.02 23.96 3.58
C HIS A 701 -24.02 25.09 3.26
N PRO A 702 -24.45 26.16 2.56
CA PRO A 702 -23.58 27.29 2.25
C PRO A 702 -23.33 28.15 3.49
N TYR A 703 -22.11 28.11 4.01
CA TYR A 703 -21.60 28.99 5.05
C TYR A 703 -20.42 29.79 4.51
N GLU A 704 -20.32 31.06 4.87
CA GLU A 704 -19.18 31.91 4.51
C GLU A 704 -17.98 31.67 5.45
N PRO A 705 -16.74 31.74 4.94
CA PRO A 705 -15.55 31.68 5.78
C PRO A 705 -15.41 32.95 6.63
N ILE A 706 -14.97 32.78 7.87
CA ILE A 706 -14.61 33.92 8.73
C ILE A 706 -13.18 34.32 8.40
N ILE A 707 -12.98 35.58 8.06
CA ILE A 707 -11.70 36.13 7.63
C ILE A 707 -11.28 37.19 8.64
N LEU A 708 -10.08 37.06 9.20
CA LEU A 708 -9.52 37.98 10.19
C LEU A 708 -8.28 38.67 9.63
N ARG A 709 -8.22 40.00 9.77
CA ARG A 709 -7.11 40.83 9.28
C ARG A 709 -6.61 41.80 10.36
N ASP A 710 -5.34 42.19 10.27
CA ASP A 710 -4.72 43.22 11.10
C ASP A 710 -4.97 43.05 12.62
N ASP A 711 -5.57 44.04 13.27
CA ASP A 711 -5.77 44.10 14.72
C ASP A 711 -6.68 42.98 15.27
N GLU A 712 -7.55 42.40 14.44
CA GLU A 712 -8.44 41.28 14.80
C GLU A 712 -7.67 40.00 15.13
N THR A 713 -6.40 39.90 14.70
CA THR A 713 -5.52 38.76 15.03
C THR A 713 -4.92 38.85 16.43
N LYS A 714 -4.91 40.03 17.07
CA LYS A 714 -4.29 40.23 18.39
C LYS A 714 -5.08 39.57 19.52
N ASN A 715 -6.40 39.50 19.36
CA ASN A 715 -7.34 38.91 20.33
C ASN A 715 -7.74 37.47 19.98
N PHE A 716 -7.09 36.86 19.00
CA PHE A 716 -7.39 35.54 18.49
C PHE A 716 -6.50 34.46 19.13
N ARG A 717 -7.11 33.43 19.72
CA ARG A 717 -6.40 32.32 20.36
C ARG A 717 -6.91 30.96 19.88
N VAL A 718 -5.99 30.05 19.58
CA VAL A 718 -6.32 28.64 19.32
C VAL A 718 -6.19 27.86 20.62
N LEU A 719 -7.28 27.22 21.02
CA LEU A 719 -7.37 26.47 22.28
C LEU A 719 -7.04 24.99 22.08
N GLY A 720 -7.50 24.41 20.97
CA GLY A 720 -7.27 23.00 20.68
C GLY A 720 -7.46 22.62 19.22
N ILE A 721 -6.89 21.48 18.85
CA ILE A 721 -7.03 20.84 17.54
C ILE A 721 -8.01 19.67 17.70
N PHE A 722 -9.01 19.61 16.83
CA PHE A 722 -10.00 18.54 16.81
C PHE A 722 -9.35 17.20 16.46
N GLU A 723 -9.65 16.17 17.27
CA GLU A 723 -9.13 14.81 17.07
C GLU A 723 -10.23 13.87 16.57
N LYS A 724 -11.36 13.80 17.28
CA LYS A 724 -12.50 12.93 16.94
C LYS A 724 -13.79 13.31 17.66
N VAL A 725 -14.91 12.85 17.14
CA VAL A 725 -16.21 12.83 17.84
C VAL A 725 -16.25 11.65 18.82
N LEU A 726 -16.56 11.92 20.09
CA LEU A 726 -16.72 10.92 21.14
C LEU A 726 -18.14 10.37 21.20
N LYS A 727 -19.16 11.23 21.12
CA LYS A 727 -20.57 10.88 21.14
C LYS A 727 -21.40 11.83 20.29
N PHE A 728 -22.43 11.30 19.63
CA PHE A 728 -23.49 12.06 18.97
C PHE A 728 -24.71 12.07 19.90
N ILE A 729 -25.34 13.23 20.11
CA ILE A 729 -26.52 13.39 20.96
C ILE A 729 -27.75 13.60 20.10
#